data_AF-A0A953S7I0-F1
#
_entry.id   AF-A0A953S7I0-F1
#
_cell.length_a   1.000
_cell.length_b   1.000
_cell.length_c   1.000
_cell.angle_alpha   90.00
_cell.angle_beta   90.00
_cell.angle_gamma   90.00
#
_symmetry.space_group_name_H-M   'P 1'
#
loop_
_entity.id
_entity.type
_entity.pdbx_description
1 polymer ?
#
loop_
_entity_poly.entity_id
_entity_poly.type
_entity_poly.pdbx_seq_one_letter_code
_entity_poly.pdbx_strand_id
1 'polypeptide(L)'
;MKPRKPIFYDERRRRWRRTSRVLEITGAVFTLLLVTFFISVLVSPSLPEPLLPTNRSMLHPVAGKSRTRIPLKRTGRHRRVAALGQVPAAYDPLRAAFYVSWDPTSLAALQQHFREIDVLIPERLHSITADGRLDVEADPKLAAWLQSLRQTSGIAIPTMPLLNNSDGTNWLTDNMAAMLKSSTARQHLAQQAVQYITQNQFAGLVVDFEEIPEKSQKNFRDFVAELAADLHGSNLKLMVCLPAADWAYDYAGIGKSADAIILMNYDEHWRTSAPGPIASQEWFVRNISTILKLVPPQKLVMGIANYAYDWPSESGKKARAQARVESFQEAIVTSTESEAQVQFDPDSLNPYFSYSDEDEIVHQVWMLDGVTAYNELRAAERAGVQGTALWRLGSEDPSIWPIWDVVRPDDAARAKLEDMPPGYDLILEGNGDIWKIADTPQKGRRTIRFDPATGTIVEDNYQALPSSYRIFQMGAVPHKIALSFDDGPDQQFTPKILDILKEKHAPATFFVIGSVANDALGLLRREYTEGHEIGNHTYTHPHWNDVSRTQIDVELNVTERLLNSTLGVKTLLFRPPYGIDHQPETADEVAQLPIAQSMGYLIIGARIDPHDWGEPGGVPPAPAPVIAQRVLEQARDNVGNIVLLHDGGGDRTRTVLALPQIIDGLRAAGFTIVPVSELVGQTRAQLMPPLSFRERVVARADGLIFTMYEWSRLSVAFIFVLGIGLVSARAIVVGLLAIIEKFRPAPPDHPDFQPPVSVLIPAYNEEEVIIYTVNSVLESDYPRLEVIVVDDGSTDNTGELLDEQFGHNPAVRVIHQPNHGKSAALSHALAEASSGIIVTIDADTTVEPDAVSKLVRHFANPRVGAVAGNVKVGNRVSWLTRWQALEYVTSQNLEKRAFDLLDCIPVVPGALSAWRAQAMHDCGGFTADTVAEDTDLTITIRRAGWKINYEEEAIGWTDAPETASALVRQRFRWTFGTLQSFWKHRDTLGRNKYGTLGWIALPNVFLFQLLLPLFSPVIDLLFLGSLLMWGLSQFHFTHLPQIWTAADVQRSLVFFAGFMLIDFLTCIVAFTLERHEDWSLLWPLLLQRFYYRQMMYVVLFRAVMGAVQGKSVGWRGVEPEVPTPVAQV
;
A
#
# COMPACT_ATOMS: atom_id res chain seq x y z
N MET A 1 14.34 64.07 22.33
CA MET A 1 13.92 63.21 21.20
C MET A 1 12.49 62.72 21.46
N LYS A 2 11.61 62.62 20.45
CA LYS A 2 10.33 61.91 20.64
C LYS A 2 10.64 60.42 20.89
N PRO A 3 10.07 59.76 21.91
CA PRO A 3 10.30 58.34 22.13
C PRO A 3 9.80 57.55 20.91
N ARG A 4 10.72 56.90 20.18
CA ARG A 4 10.37 56.02 19.06
C ARG A 4 9.85 54.71 19.64
N LYS A 5 8.65 54.31 19.24
CA LYS A 5 8.06 53.03 19.67
C LYS A 5 8.79 51.87 18.96
N PRO A 6 9.06 50.74 19.65
CA PRO A 6 9.66 49.57 19.01
C PRO A 6 8.86 49.10 17.79
N ILE A 7 9.56 48.66 16.75
CA ILE A 7 8.94 48.10 15.54
C ILE A 7 8.12 46.86 15.93
N PHE A 8 6.92 46.77 15.36
CA PHE A 8 5.86 45.79 15.66
C PHE A 8 5.06 45.98 16.94
N TYR A 9 5.51 46.80 17.91
CA TYR A 9 4.82 46.99 19.18
C TYR A 9 3.34 47.40 18.98
N ASP A 10 2.43 46.65 19.60
CA ASP A 10 0.99 46.88 19.55
C ASP A 10 0.40 46.69 20.94
N GLU A 11 0.40 47.76 21.73
CA GLU A 11 -0.12 47.83 23.10
C GLU A 11 -1.53 47.23 23.24
N ARG A 12 -2.40 47.43 22.24
CA ARG A 12 -3.79 46.94 22.27
C ARG A 12 -3.95 45.55 21.64
N ARG A 13 -2.86 44.93 21.19
CA ARG A 13 -2.80 43.64 20.47
C ARG A 13 -3.85 43.53 19.35
N ARG A 14 -4.13 44.63 18.65
CA ARG A 14 -5.13 44.69 17.56
C ARG A 14 -4.74 43.76 16.42
N ARG A 15 -3.46 43.68 16.08
CA ARG A 15 -2.93 42.80 15.04
C ARG A 15 -3.17 41.34 15.38
N TRP A 16 -2.77 40.90 16.58
CA TRP A 16 -3.05 39.56 17.07
C TRP A 16 -4.53 39.22 17.05
N ARG A 17 -5.41 40.10 17.55
CA ARG A 17 -6.86 39.85 17.55
C ARG A 17 -7.43 39.67 16.14
N ARG A 18 -6.94 40.44 15.17
CA ARG A 18 -7.36 40.28 13.76
C ARG A 18 -6.83 38.98 13.18
N THR A 19 -5.54 38.71 13.33
CA THR A 19 -4.91 37.48 12.80
C THR A 19 -5.50 36.23 13.44
N SER A 20 -5.68 36.21 14.77
CA SER A 20 -6.30 35.10 15.52
C SER A 20 -7.72 34.84 15.03
N ARG A 21 -8.55 35.88 14.88
CA ARG A 21 -9.92 35.71 14.34
C ARG A 21 -9.93 35.16 12.92
N VAL A 22 -9.02 35.62 12.05
CA VAL A 22 -8.92 35.08 10.68
C VAL A 22 -8.51 33.61 10.71
N LEU A 23 -7.51 33.25 11.53
CA LEU A 23 -7.07 31.86 11.69
C LEU A 23 -8.16 30.97 12.30
N GLU A 24 -8.87 31.44 13.33
CA GLU A 24 -9.98 30.74 13.96
C GLU A 24 -11.14 30.51 12.98
N ILE A 25 -11.55 31.54 12.22
CA ILE A 25 -12.61 31.42 11.22
C ILE A 25 -12.18 30.46 10.11
N THR A 26 -10.96 30.61 9.57
CA THR A 26 -10.45 29.75 8.50
C THR A 26 -10.32 28.29 8.98
N GLY A 27 -9.80 28.09 10.19
CA GLY A 27 -9.67 26.77 10.81
C GLY A 27 -11.01 26.12 11.13
N ALA A 28 -12.01 26.89 11.58
CA ALA A 28 -13.37 26.39 11.81
C ALA A 28 -14.05 25.99 10.50
N VAL A 29 -13.93 26.81 9.45
CA VAL A 29 -14.48 26.49 8.11
C VAL A 29 -13.80 25.25 7.54
N PHE A 30 -12.48 25.16 7.61
CA PHE A 30 -11.72 24.01 7.11
C PHE A 30 -12.06 22.72 7.89
N THR A 31 -12.13 22.79 9.22
CA THR A 31 -12.55 21.67 10.06
C THR A 31 -13.97 21.23 9.71
N LEU A 32 -14.92 22.16 9.53
CA LEU A 32 -16.29 21.83 9.15
C LEU A 32 -16.35 21.14 7.78
N LEU A 33 -15.57 21.61 6.80
CA LEU A 33 -15.46 20.98 5.48
C LEU A 33 -14.92 19.55 5.59
N LEU A 34 -13.81 19.35 6.33
CA LEU A 34 -13.24 18.01 6.54
C LEU A 34 -14.20 17.07 7.26
N VAL A 35 -14.84 17.53 8.34
CA VAL A 35 -15.83 16.72 9.07
C VAL A 35 -17.00 16.34 8.16
N THR A 36 -17.48 17.28 7.34
CA THR A 36 -18.57 17.00 6.39
C THR A 36 -18.16 15.94 5.37
N PHE A 37 -16.92 15.98 4.88
CA PHE A 37 -16.39 15.00 3.94
C PHE A 37 -16.16 13.63 4.56
N PHE A 38 -15.55 13.55 5.75
CA PHE A 38 -15.41 12.26 6.42
C PHE A 38 -16.76 11.63 6.75
N ILE A 39 -17.75 12.44 7.15
CA ILE A 39 -19.13 11.96 7.32
C ILE A 39 -19.70 11.50 5.96
N SER A 40 -19.49 12.25 4.87
CA SER A 40 -20.01 11.87 3.55
C SER A 40 -19.41 10.57 3.01
N VAL A 41 -18.13 10.29 3.33
CA VAL A 41 -17.40 9.06 3.01
C VAL A 41 -17.86 7.87 3.88
N LEU A 42 -18.23 8.11 5.14
CA LEU A 42 -18.72 7.05 6.03
C LEU A 42 -20.21 6.73 5.82
N VAL A 43 -20.97 7.63 5.19
CA VAL A 43 -22.38 7.40 4.85
C VAL A 43 -22.48 6.89 3.43
N SER A 44 -22.80 5.59 3.28
CA SER A 44 -22.95 4.91 2.00
C SER A 44 -23.92 5.67 1.07
N PRO A 45 -23.63 5.72 -0.24
CA PRO A 45 -24.48 6.40 -1.20
C PRO A 45 -25.81 5.64 -1.31
N SER A 46 -26.93 6.37 -1.32
CA SER A 46 -28.22 5.77 -1.66
C SER A 46 -28.29 5.65 -3.18
N LEU A 47 -27.97 4.47 -3.70
CA LEU A 47 -28.16 4.11 -5.10
C LEU A 47 -29.57 3.52 -5.30
N PRO A 48 -30.28 3.86 -6.39
CA PRO A 48 -31.55 3.22 -6.71
C PRO A 48 -31.36 1.74 -7.05
N GLU A 49 -32.33 0.89 -6.70
CA GLU A 49 -32.31 -0.51 -7.13
C GLU A 49 -32.46 -0.61 -8.66
N PRO A 50 -31.58 -1.34 -9.34
CA PRO A 50 -31.71 -1.57 -10.78
C PRO A 50 -32.95 -2.43 -11.07
N LEU A 51 -33.76 -2.00 -12.05
CA LEU A 51 -34.92 -2.75 -12.54
C LEU A 51 -34.41 -3.94 -13.37
N LEU A 52 -34.39 -5.13 -12.77
CA LEU A 52 -33.92 -6.36 -13.42
C LEU A 52 -35.06 -7.39 -13.52
N PRO A 53 -35.14 -8.16 -14.62
CA PRO A 53 -36.17 -9.20 -14.78
C PRO A 53 -36.00 -10.30 -13.72
N THR A 54 -37.13 -10.84 -13.22
CA THR A 54 -37.15 -11.99 -12.31
C THR A 54 -37.44 -13.28 -13.09
N ASN A 55 -36.57 -14.28 -12.97
CA ASN A 55 -36.83 -15.61 -13.51
C ASN A 55 -37.45 -16.52 -12.43
N ARG A 56 -38.31 -17.46 -12.84
CA ARG A 56 -38.88 -18.50 -11.97
C ARG A 56 -38.34 -19.86 -12.41
N SER A 57 -38.01 -20.73 -11.45
CA SER A 57 -37.60 -22.12 -11.69
C SER A 57 -38.67 -22.92 -12.46
N MET A 58 -38.23 -23.86 -13.30
CA MET A 58 -39.05 -24.68 -14.22
C MET A 58 -39.09 -26.18 -13.87
N LEU A 59 -38.49 -26.61 -12.76
CA LEU A 59 -38.53 -28.02 -12.31
C LEU A 59 -39.76 -28.32 -11.43
N HIS A 60 -40.26 -29.56 -11.48
CA HIS A 60 -41.45 -29.98 -10.76
C HIS A 60 -41.25 -31.31 -10.01
N PRO A 61 -41.82 -31.46 -8.79
CA PRO A 61 -41.78 -32.73 -8.09
C PRO A 61 -42.67 -33.75 -8.81
N VAL A 62 -42.27 -35.02 -8.84
CA VAL A 62 -43.12 -36.09 -9.41
C VAL A 62 -44.43 -36.17 -8.62
N ALA A 63 -45.55 -35.80 -9.25
CA ALA A 63 -46.88 -35.88 -8.65
C ALA A 63 -47.36 -37.35 -8.57
N GLY A 64 -46.96 -38.06 -7.51
CA GLY A 64 -47.21 -39.49 -7.36
C GLY A 64 -47.90 -39.90 -6.06
N LYS A 65 -49.18 -40.25 -6.15
CA LYS A 65 -49.98 -40.93 -5.12
C LYS A 65 -49.27 -42.18 -4.58
N SER A 66 -48.82 -42.15 -3.32
CA SER A 66 -49.10 -43.18 -2.29
C SER A 66 -48.28 -42.89 -1.04
N ARG A 67 -48.90 -42.28 -0.04
CA ARG A 67 -48.49 -42.40 1.37
C ARG A 67 -48.78 -43.83 1.84
N THR A 68 -48.05 -44.81 1.33
CA THR A 68 -47.96 -46.12 1.98
C THR A 68 -46.75 -46.08 2.89
N ARG A 69 -46.99 -45.68 4.15
CA ARG A 69 -46.14 -46.08 5.28
C ARG A 69 -46.09 -47.61 5.27
N ILE A 70 -45.05 -48.18 4.67
CA ILE A 70 -44.72 -49.59 4.85
C ILE A 70 -44.22 -49.71 6.29
N PRO A 71 -44.82 -50.56 7.15
CA PRO A 71 -44.27 -50.80 8.47
C PRO A 71 -42.90 -51.45 8.29
N LEU A 72 -41.84 -50.77 8.76
CA LEU A 72 -40.49 -51.29 8.79
C LEU A 72 -40.44 -52.56 9.65
N LYS A 73 -40.57 -53.71 9.00
CA LYS A 73 -40.17 -54.99 9.58
C LYS A 73 -38.64 -55.00 9.55
N ARG A 74 -38.04 -54.44 10.60
CA ARG A 74 -36.58 -54.46 10.84
C ARG A 74 -36.07 -55.89 10.64
N THR A 75 -35.43 -56.15 9.50
CA THR A 75 -34.63 -57.38 9.36
C THR A 75 -33.32 -57.13 10.06
N GLY A 76 -32.86 -58.07 10.89
CA GLY A 76 -31.62 -57.95 11.67
C GLY A 76 -30.34 -58.03 10.83
N ARG A 77 -30.25 -57.28 9.72
CA ARG A 77 -29.17 -57.34 8.73
C ARG A 77 -27.95 -56.44 9.05
N HIS A 78 -28.10 -55.39 9.87
CA HIS A 78 -26.98 -54.47 10.21
C HIS A 78 -25.89 -55.08 11.11
N ARG A 79 -26.03 -56.33 11.58
CA ARG A 79 -25.01 -57.04 12.38
C ARG A 79 -23.69 -57.31 11.64
N ARG A 80 -23.63 -57.13 10.31
CA ARG A 80 -22.41 -57.43 9.52
C ARG A 80 -21.27 -56.43 9.71
N VAL A 81 -21.52 -55.16 10.06
CA VAL A 81 -20.46 -54.18 10.36
C VAL A 81 -19.70 -54.56 11.65
N ALA A 82 -20.37 -55.17 12.62
CA ALA A 82 -19.72 -55.71 13.82
C ALA A 82 -18.86 -56.96 13.53
N ALA A 83 -19.03 -57.61 12.38
CA ALA A 83 -18.26 -58.79 12.00
C ALA A 83 -16.84 -58.45 11.48
N LEU A 84 -16.54 -57.18 11.21
CA LEU A 84 -15.21 -56.70 10.80
C LEU A 84 -14.22 -56.60 11.97
N GLY A 85 -14.67 -56.68 13.23
CA GLY A 85 -13.81 -56.61 14.41
C GLY A 85 -13.83 -55.25 15.12
N GLN A 86 -12.76 -54.96 15.87
CA GLN A 86 -12.57 -53.71 16.62
C GLN A 86 -11.41 -52.89 16.03
N VAL A 87 -11.50 -51.56 16.15
CA VAL A 87 -10.44 -50.64 15.69
C VAL A 87 -9.11 -51.00 16.37
N PRO A 88 -8.00 -51.11 15.62
CA PRO A 88 -6.68 -51.42 16.20
C PRO A 88 -6.27 -50.46 17.32
N ALA A 89 -5.53 -50.95 18.31
CA ALA A 89 -5.15 -50.17 19.51
C ALA A 89 -4.30 -48.92 19.19
N ALA A 90 -3.43 -49.01 18.20
CA ALA A 90 -2.74 -47.89 17.57
C ALA A 90 -3.12 -47.88 16.09
N TYR A 91 -3.89 -46.89 15.66
CA TYR A 91 -4.40 -46.76 14.30
C TYR A 91 -4.31 -45.31 13.87
N ASP A 92 -3.51 -45.05 12.84
CA ASP A 92 -3.29 -43.74 12.22
C ASP A 92 -3.40 -43.94 10.70
N PRO A 93 -4.61 -43.85 10.14
CA PRO A 93 -4.86 -44.19 8.75
C PRO A 93 -4.30 -43.12 7.80
N LEU A 94 -3.74 -43.57 6.69
CA LEU A 94 -3.42 -42.68 5.56
C LEU A 94 -4.70 -42.00 5.04
N ARG A 95 -4.65 -40.69 4.84
CA ARG A 95 -5.74 -39.91 4.23
C ARG A 95 -5.28 -39.37 2.89
N ALA A 96 -5.69 -40.04 1.83
CA ALA A 96 -5.43 -39.59 0.46
C ALA A 96 -6.64 -38.88 -0.13
N ALA A 97 -6.41 -37.98 -1.07
CA ALA A 97 -7.49 -37.30 -1.79
C ALA A 97 -7.14 -37.10 -3.26
N PHE A 98 -8.09 -37.41 -4.14
CA PHE A 98 -7.93 -37.22 -5.57
C PHE A 98 -8.25 -35.78 -5.95
N TYR A 99 -7.36 -35.18 -6.73
CA TYR A 99 -7.49 -33.82 -7.24
C TYR A 99 -7.59 -33.84 -8.77
N VAL A 100 -8.49 -33.02 -9.32
CA VAL A 100 -8.64 -32.86 -10.76
C VAL A 100 -8.53 -31.39 -11.15
N SER A 101 -7.89 -31.11 -12.27
CA SER A 101 -7.64 -29.75 -12.80
C SER A 101 -8.87 -29.13 -13.46
N TRP A 102 -9.77 -29.97 -13.99
CA TRP A 102 -10.92 -29.56 -14.79
C TRP A 102 -12.13 -29.14 -13.97
N ASP A 103 -12.11 -29.36 -12.64
CA ASP A 103 -13.15 -28.88 -11.72
C ASP A 103 -12.57 -27.86 -10.72
N PRO A 104 -12.96 -26.59 -10.82
CA PRO A 104 -12.50 -25.53 -9.91
C PRO A 104 -12.78 -25.82 -8.43
N THR A 105 -13.86 -26.53 -8.11
CA THR A 105 -14.21 -26.88 -6.72
C THR A 105 -13.17 -27.80 -6.09
N SER A 106 -12.41 -28.55 -6.90
CA SER A 106 -11.32 -29.41 -6.43
C SER A 106 -10.20 -28.61 -5.76
N LEU A 107 -9.85 -27.46 -6.34
CA LEU A 107 -8.86 -26.56 -5.74
C LEU A 107 -9.42 -25.83 -4.52
N ALA A 108 -10.69 -25.41 -4.54
CA ALA A 108 -11.34 -24.78 -3.39
C ALA A 108 -11.38 -25.71 -2.17
N ALA A 109 -11.81 -26.96 -2.37
CA ALA A 109 -11.81 -27.97 -1.31
C ALA A 109 -10.40 -28.23 -0.78
N LEU A 110 -9.40 -28.35 -1.67
CA LEU A 110 -8.00 -28.50 -1.27
C LEU A 110 -7.51 -27.31 -0.43
N GLN A 111 -7.81 -26.08 -0.85
CA GLN A 111 -7.41 -24.87 -0.13
C GLN A 111 -7.98 -24.80 1.29
N GLN A 112 -9.22 -25.25 1.46
CA GLN A 112 -9.89 -25.27 2.76
C GLN A 112 -9.45 -26.44 3.65
N HIS A 113 -9.10 -27.60 3.06
CA HIS A 113 -8.92 -28.87 3.78
C HIS A 113 -7.55 -29.55 3.59
N PHE A 114 -6.53 -28.82 3.15
CA PHE A 114 -5.20 -29.40 2.93
C PHE A 114 -4.53 -29.95 4.19
N ARG A 115 -4.98 -29.56 5.39
CA ARG A 115 -4.40 -30.01 6.66
C ARG A 115 -4.87 -31.40 7.06
N GLU A 116 -6.00 -31.82 6.50
CA GLU A 116 -6.64 -33.10 6.72
C GLU A 116 -6.15 -34.17 5.72
N ILE A 117 -5.29 -33.79 4.76
CA ILE A 117 -4.80 -34.64 3.66
C ILE A 117 -3.32 -34.99 3.87
N ASP A 118 -3.01 -36.28 3.94
CA ASP A 118 -1.63 -36.80 4.04
C ASP A 118 -0.97 -36.94 2.66
N VAL A 119 -1.74 -37.34 1.64
CA VAL A 119 -1.26 -37.55 0.27
C VAL A 119 -2.25 -36.97 -0.73
N LEU A 120 -1.77 -36.04 -1.55
CA LEU A 120 -2.52 -35.51 -2.69
C LEU A 120 -2.30 -36.38 -3.93
N ILE A 121 -3.36 -36.77 -4.62
CA ILE A 121 -3.32 -37.58 -5.84
C ILE A 121 -3.89 -36.75 -7.01
N PRO A 122 -3.07 -35.91 -7.67
CA PRO A 122 -3.55 -35.11 -8.79
C PRO A 122 -3.60 -35.94 -10.10
N GLU A 123 -4.69 -35.82 -10.84
CA GLU A 123 -4.80 -36.31 -12.22
C GLU A 123 -3.90 -35.48 -13.14
N ARG A 124 -2.80 -36.08 -13.63
CA ARG A 124 -1.77 -35.35 -14.38
C ARG A 124 -1.16 -36.15 -15.53
N LEU A 125 -1.15 -37.47 -15.42
CA LEU A 125 -0.38 -38.35 -16.26
C LEU A 125 -1.31 -39.27 -17.04
N HIS A 126 -1.13 -39.33 -18.35
CA HIS A 126 -1.97 -40.13 -19.23
C HIS A 126 -1.12 -41.04 -20.12
N SER A 127 -1.56 -42.28 -20.30
CA SER A 127 -1.00 -43.25 -21.24
C SER A 127 -2.03 -43.54 -22.33
N ILE A 128 -2.07 -42.68 -23.35
CA ILE A 128 -3.09 -42.71 -24.40
C ILE A 128 -2.62 -43.38 -25.70
N THR A 129 -1.33 -43.70 -25.81
CA THR A 129 -0.73 -44.28 -27.02
C THR A 129 -0.24 -45.72 -26.83
N ALA A 130 -0.31 -46.53 -27.89
CA ALA A 130 0.12 -47.93 -27.86
C ALA A 130 1.64 -48.14 -27.71
N ASP A 131 2.46 -47.11 -27.94
CA ASP A 131 3.92 -47.14 -27.81
C ASP A 131 4.44 -46.78 -26.41
N GLY A 132 3.52 -46.50 -25.47
CA GLY A 132 3.85 -46.21 -24.07
C GLY A 132 4.42 -44.81 -23.86
N ARG A 133 4.03 -43.82 -24.67
CA ARG A 133 4.36 -42.42 -24.42
C ARG A 133 3.58 -41.91 -23.20
N LEU A 134 4.27 -41.19 -22.32
CA LEU A 134 3.67 -40.44 -21.22
C LEU A 134 3.22 -39.06 -21.69
N ASP A 135 1.93 -38.79 -21.61
CA ASP A 135 1.35 -37.47 -21.85
C ASP A 135 1.08 -36.78 -20.50
N VAL A 136 1.53 -35.54 -20.35
CA VAL A 136 1.49 -34.78 -19.08
C VAL A 136 0.59 -33.57 -19.26
N GLU A 137 -0.49 -33.50 -18.50
CA GLU A 137 -1.34 -32.32 -18.47
C GLU A 137 -0.63 -31.17 -17.73
N ALA A 138 -0.91 -29.90 -18.05
CA ALA A 138 -0.37 -28.74 -17.35
C ALA A 138 -1.42 -28.15 -16.40
N ASP A 139 -1.05 -27.86 -15.15
CA ASP A 139 -1.94 -27.24 -14.16
C ASP A 139 -1.17 -26.14 -13.43
N PRO A 140 -1.20 -24.92 -13.99
CA PRO A 140 -0.51 -23.78 -13.39
C PRO A 140 -1.19 -23.31 -12.10
N LYS A 141 -2.51 -23.53 -11.93
CA LYS A 141 -3.26 -23.08 -10.74
C LYS A 141 -2.79 -23.87 -9.51
N LEU A 142 -2.78 -25.20 -9.57
CA LEU A 142 -2.29 -26.05 -8.48
C LEU A 142 -0.80 -25.78 -8.18
N ALA A 143 0.03 -25.67 -9.22
CA ALA A 143 1.47 -25.45 -9.05
C ALA A 143 1.77 -24.12 -8.34
N ALA A 144 1.12 -23.04 -8.75
CA ALA A 144 1.26 -21.73 -8.13
C ALA A 144 0.80 -21.75 -6.67
N TRP A 145 -0.34 -22.40 -6.39
CA TRP A 145 -0.86 -22.50 -5.04
C TRP A 145 0.05 -23.33 -4.12
N LEU A 146 0.52 -24.51 -4.55
CA LEU A 146 1.45 -25.33 -3.77
C LEU A 146 2.78 -24.60 -3.49
N GLN A 147 3.27 -23.82 -4.46
CA GLN A 147 4.46 -22.98 -4.26
C GLN A 147 4.20 -21.89 -3.22
N SER A 148 3.07 -21.20 -3.31
CA SER A 148 2.66 -20.19 -2.33
C SER A 148 2.53 -20.78 -0.93
N LEU A 149 1.88 -21.95 -0.79
CA LEU A 149 1.72 -22.65 0.48
C LEU A 149 3.08 -22.96 1.12
N ARG A 150 4.04 -23.46 0.34
CA ARG A 150 5.40 -23.72 0.81
C ARG A 150 6.11 -22.45 1.28
N GLN A 151 5.97 -21.34 0.56
CA GLN A 151 6.61 -20.07 0.90
C GLN A 151 6.02 -19.40 2.14
N THR A 152 4.69 -19.45 2.28
CA THR A 152 3.94 -18.73 3.33
C THR A 152 3.84 -19.52 4.64
N SER A 153 3.64 -20.83 4.56
CA SER A 153 3.38 -21.68 5.73
C SER A 153 4.51 -22.69 6.03
N GLY A 154 5.43 -22.91 5.11
CA GLY A 154 6.46 -23.95 5.22
C GLY A 154 5.93 -25.38 5.05
N ILE A 155 4.66 -25.56 4.72
CA ILE A 155 4.02 -26.87 4.56
C ILE A 155 4.24 -27.38 3.13
N ALA A 156 4.66 -28.64 3.00
CA ALA A 156 4.75 -29.35 1.73
C ALA A 156 3.93 -30.64 1.80
N ILE A 157 2.85 -30.71 1.03
CA ILE A 157 1.96 -31.88 0.97
C ILE A 157 2.63 -32.96 0.12
N PRO A 158 2.84 -34.18 0.63
CA PRO A 158 3.26 -35.32 -0.18
C PRO A 158 2.30 -35.53 -1.36
N THR A 159 2.85 -35.59 -2.57
CA THR A 159 2.05 -35.68 -3.80
C THR A 159 2.42 -36.96 -4.56
N MET A 160 1.42 -37.70 -5.03
CA MET A 160 1.57 -38.90 -5.86
C MET A 160 0.66 -38.76 -7.10
N PRO A 161 1.17 -38.27 -8.24
CA PRO A 161 0.36 -38.10 -9.44
C PRO A 161 -0.31 -39.39 -9.91
N LEU A 162 -1.52 -39.25 -10.44
CA LEU A 162 -2.30 -40.34 -11.05
C LEU A 162 -1.89 -40.53 -12.50
N LEU A 163 -1.59 -41.77 -12.88
CA LEU A 163 -1.37 -42.25 -14.24
C LEU A 163 -2.57 -43.07 -14.71
N ASN A 164 -3.30 -42.58 -15.71
CA ASN A 164 -4.48 -43.24 -16.25
C ASN A 164 -4.42 -43.51 -17.77
N ASN A 165 -5.41 -44.23 -18.30
CA ASN A 165 -5.57 -44.56 -19.73
C ASN A 165 -6.72 -43.78 -20.41
N SER A 166 -7.04 -42.59 -19.91
CA SER A 166 -8.10 -41.72 -20.44
C SER A 166 -7.52 -40.54 -21.22
N ASP A 167 -8.23 -40.11 -22.27
CA ASP A 167 -7.97 -38.83 -22.98
C ASP A 167 -8.83 -37.67 -22.43
N GLY A 168 -9.47 -37.88 -21.27
CA GLY A 168 -10.42 -36.97 -20.65
C GLY A 168 -11.87 -37.18 -21.11
N THR A 169 -12.10 -37.92 -22.19
CA THR A 169 -13.46 -38.24 -22.68
C THR A 169 -13.74 -39.74 -22.73
N ASN A 170 -12.75 -40.55 -23.12
CA ASN A 170 -12.88 -41.98 -23.31
C ASN A 170 -11.70 -42.74 -22.70
N TRP A 171 -12.00 -43.92 -22.14
CA TRP A 171 -10.99 -44.91 -21.79
C TRP A 171 -10.42 -45.55 -23.06
N LEU A 172 -9.12 -45.40 -23.29
CA LEU A 172 -8.45 -45.89 -24.50
C LEU A 172 -7.97 -47.33 -24.35
N THR A 173 -8.94 -48.21 -24.10
CA THR A 173 -8.75 -49.62 -23.74
C THR A 173 -7.91 -50.41 -24.75
N ASP A 174 -8.11 -50.19 -26.06
CA ASP A 174 -7.35 -50.89 -27.10
C ASP A 174 -5.88 -50.47 -27.16
N ASN A 175 -5.61 -49.15 -27.03
CA ASN A 175 -4.24 -48.61 -27.00
C ASN A 175 -3.49 -49.10 -25.76
N MET A 176 -4.14 -49.02 -24.59
CA MET A 176 -3.59 -49.55 -23.34
C MET A 176 -3.31 -51.06 -23.45
N ALA A 177 -4.24 -51.86 -23.99
CA ALA A 177 -4.02 -53.30 -24.15
C ALA A 177 -2.85 -53.63 -25.09
N ALA A 178 -2.67 -52.84 -26.16
CA ALA A 178 -1.53 -52.97 -27.06
C ALA A 178 -0.20 -52.58 -26.38
N MET A 179 -0.20 -51.47 -25.61
CA MET A 179 0.94 -51.02 -24.82
C MET A 179 1.37 -52.08 -23.79
N LEU A 180 0.42 -52.58 -23.00
CA LEU A 180 0.68 -53.61 -21.99
C LEU A 180 1.26 -54.89 -22.59
N LYS A 181 0.89 -55.26 -23.83
CA LYS A 181 1.41 -56.46 -24.50
C LYS A 181 2.89 -56.35 -24.88
N SER A 182 3.39 -55.13 -25.12
CA SER A 182 4.76 -54.87 -25.57
C SER A 182 5.68 -54.59 -24.38
N SER A 183 6.68 -55.44 -24.14
CA SER A 183 7.67 -55.21 -23.06
C SER A 183 8.44 -53.91 -23.26
N THR A 184 8.73 -53.53 -24.51
CA THR A 184 9.42 -52.27 -24.82
C THR A 184 8.54 -51.06 -24.50
N ALA A 185 7.24 -51.10 -24.83
CA ALA A 185 6.33 -50.00 -24.55
C ALA A 185 6.07 -49.83 -23.04
N ARG A 186 5.92 -50.95 -22.32
CA ARG A 186 5.83 -50.94 -20.85
C ARG A 186 7.05 -50.30 -20.19
N GLN A 187 8.26 -50.71 -20.59
CA GLN A 187 9.50 -50.15 -20.07
C GLN A 187 9.66 -48.66 -20.42
N HIS A 188 9.26 -48.27 -21.63
CA HIS A 188 9.29 -46.88 -22.07
C HIS A 188 8.42 -46.00 -21.17
N LEU A 189 7.16 -46.41 -20.93
CA LEU A 189 6.25 -45.70 -20.03
C LEU A 189 6.79 -45.64 -18.59
N ALA A 190 7.26 -46.77 -18.06
CA ALA A 190 7.77 -46.85 -16.69
C ALA A 190 8.97 -45.91 -16.47
N GLN A 191 9.92 -45.87 -17.40
CA GLN A 191 11.08 -44.99 -17.33
C GLN A 191 10.68 -43.50 -17.38
N GLN A 192 9.77 -43.13 -18.28
CA GLN A 192 9.28 -41.75 -18.38
C GLN A 192 8.54 -41.33 -17.09
N ALA A 193 7.71 -42.21 -16.53
CA ALA A 193 7.01 -41.94 -15.29
C ALA A 193 7.98 -41.76 -14.12
N VAL A 194 8.94 -42.68 -13.91
CA VAL A 194 9.93 -42.58 -12.83
C VAL A 194 10.79 -41.31 -12.98
N GLN A 195 11.18 -40.95 -14.21
CA GLN A 195 11.91 -39.72 -14.48
C GLN A 195 11.09 -38.49 -14.09
N TYR A 196 9.81 -38.44 -14.47
CA TYR A 196 8.91 -37.33 -14.14
C TYR A 196 8.70 -37.18 -12.62
N ILE A 197 8.43 -38.28 -11.92
CA ILE A 197 8.25 -38.31 -10.46
C ILE A 197 9.52 -37.81 -9.75
N THR A 198 10.69 -38.26 -10.19
CA THR A 198 11.99 -37.86 -9.61
C THR A 198 12.30 -36.37 -9.84
N GLN A 199 12.09 -35.87 -11.07
CA GLN A 199 12.38 -34.48 -11.43
C GLN A 199 11.53 -33.48 -10.63
N ASN A 200 10.29 -33.84 -10.33
CA ASN A 200 9.35 -33.00 -9.59
C ASN A 200 9.35 -33.27 -8.06
N GLN A 201 10.22 -34.16 -7.58
CA GLN A 201 10.35 -34.53 -6.16
C GLN A 201 9.03 -35.03 -5.53
N PHE A 202 8.26 -35.80 -6.28
CA PHE A 202 7.02 -36.40 -5.78
C PHE A 202 7.28 -37.62 -4.89
N ALA A 203 6.31 -37.98 -4.04
CA ALA A 203 6.44 -39.08 -3.08
C ALA A 203 6.31 -40.47 -3.73
N GLY A 204 5.74 -40.53 -4.94
CA GLY A 204 5.46 -41.76 -5.65
C GLY A 204 4.47 -41.56 -6.80
N LEU A 205 3.85 -42.66 -7.23
CA LEU A 205 2.91 -42.71 -8.34
C LEU A 205 1.66 -43.53 -7.96
N VAL A 206 0.50 -43.10 -8.45
CA VAL A 206 -0.74 -43.90 -8.43
C VAL A 206 -1.06 -44.32 -9.85
N VAL A 207 -1.35 -45.61 -10.08
CA VAL A 207 -1.76 -46.13 -11.40
C VAL A 207 -3.23 -46.48 -11.37
N ASP A 208 -3.99 -45.96 -12.33
CA ASP A 208 -5.42 -46.19 -12.47
C ASP A 208 -5.77 -46.52 -13.92
N PHE A 209 -5.59 -47.81 -14.24
CA PHE A 209 -5.92 -48.33 -15.55
C PHE A 209 -7.26 -49.05 -15.50
N GLU A 210 -8.25 -48.44 -16.13
CA GLU A 210 -9.62 -48.93 -16.15
C GLU A 210 -9.96 -49.70 -17.43
N GLU A 211 -11.04 -50.50 -17.35
CA GLU A 211 -11.54 -51.36 -18.43
C GLU A 211 -10.52 -52.39 -18.99
N ILE A 212 -9.61 -52.89 -18.15
CA ILE A 212 -8.57 -53.82 -18.61
C ILE A 212 -9.19 -55.16 -19.08
N PRO A 213 -9.01 -55.55 -20.35
CA PRO A 213 -9.55 -56.82 -20.85
C PRO A 213 -8.96 -58.02 -20.10
N GLU A 214 -9.76 -59.06 -19.83
CA GLU A 214 -9.34 -60.26 -19.10
C GLU A 214 -8.04 -60.88 -19.66
N LYS A 215 -7.91 -60.92 -21.00
CA LYS A 215 -6.72 -61.40 -21.72
C LYS A 215 -5.43 -60.59 -21.43
N SER A 216 -5.57 -59.35 -20.96
CA SER A 216 -4.48 -58.40 -20.69
C SER A 216 -4.11 -58.34 -19.20
N GLN A 217 -4.87 -58.97 -18.30
CA GLN A 217 -4.65 -58.92 -16.85
C GLN A 217 -3.24 -59.41 -16.44
N LYS A 218 -2.73 -60.47 -17.09
CA LYS A 218 -1.34 -60.91 -16.88
C LYS A 218 -0.33 -59.82 -17.23
N ASN A 219 -0.52 -59.16 -18.37
CA ASN A 219 0.40 -58.12 -18.84
C ASN A 219 0.35 -56.88 -17.95
N PHE A 220 -0.83 -56.55 -17.41
CA PHE A 220 -0.99 -55.48 -16.42
C PHE A 220 -0.26 -55.79 -15.12
N ARG A 221 -0.37 -57.01 -14.59
CA ARG A 221 0.42 -57.42 -13.42
C ARG A 221 1.92 -57.35 -13.68
N ASP A 222 2.37 -57.80 -14.85
CA ASP A 222 3.78 -57.74 -15.23
C ASP A 222 4.26 -56.27 -15.30
N PHE A 223 3.45 -55.36 -15.88
CA PHE A 223 3.70 -53.91 -15.86
C PHE A 223 3.84 -53.36 -14.44
N VAL A 224 2.87 -53.65 -13.56
CA VAL A 224 2.88 -53.16 -12.16
C VAL A 224 4.12 -53.66 -11.42
N ALA A 225 4.54 -54.91 -11.64
CA ALA A 225 5.75 -55.46 -11.02
C ALA A 225 7.04 -54.79 -11.55
N GLU A 226 7.12 -54.54 -12.86
CA GLU A 226 8.23 -53.80 -13.50
C GLU A 226 8.32 -52.37 -12.92
N LEU A 227 7.20 -51.64 -12.91
CA LEU A 227 7.11 -50.27 -12.42
C LEU A 227 7.38 -50.15 -10.91
N ALA A 228 6.89 -51.10 -10.11
CA ALA A 228 7.16 -51.14 -8.67
C ALA A 228 8.67 -51.27 -8.40
N ALA A 229 9.36 -52.15 -9.14
CA ALA A 229 10.80 -52.33 -8.98
C ALA A 229 11.58 -51.05 -9.30
N ASP A 230 11.21 -50.35 -10.38
CA ASP A 230 11.86 -49.09 -10.77
C ASP A 230 11.61 -47.94 -9.77
N LEU A 231 10.38 -47.81 -9.26
CA LEU A 231 10.03 -46.81 -8.23
C LEU A 231 10.71 -47.11 -6.90
N HIS A 232 10.66 -48.35 -6.42
CA HIS A 232 11.29 -48.76 -5.16
C HIS A 232 12.82 -48.59 -5.21
N GLY A 233 13.44 -48.84 -6.36
CA GLY A 233 14.87 -48.57 -6.59
C GLY A 233 15.26 -47.11 -6.40
N SER A 234 14.30 -46.18 -6.53
CA SER A 234 14.47 -44.74 -6.31
C SER A 234 13.89 -44.25 -4.98
N ASN A 235 13.52 -45.15 -4.07
CA ASN A 235 12.85 -44.86 -2.78
C ASN A 235 11.49 -44.12 -2.95
N LEU A 236 10.78 -44.41 -4.04
CA LEU A 236 9.45 -43.88 -4.35
C LEU A 236 8.37 -44.93 -4.09
N LYS A 237 7.12 -44.50 -3.88
CA LYS A 237 5.98 -45.37 -3.58
C LYS A 237 5.12 -45.66 -4.81
N LEU A 238 4.49 -46.83 -4.85
CA LEU A 238 3.49 -47.19 -5.87
C LEU A 238 2.17 -47.61 -5.22
N MET A 239 1.09 -46.92 -5.59
CA MET A 239 -0.27 -47.37 -5.33
C MET A 239 -0.99 -47.70 -6.63
N VAL A 240 -1.92 -48.64 -6.60
CA VAL A 240 -2.68 -49.06 -7.79
C VAL A 240 -4.17 -49.05 -7.48
N CYS A 241 -4.94 -48.29 -8.24
CA CYS A 241 -6.39 -48.29 -8.20
C CYS A 241 -6.91 -49.58 -8.84
N LEU A 242 -7.82 -50.27 -8.15
CA LEU A 242 -8.48 -51.47 -8.67
C LEU A 242 -9.99 -51.38 -8.42
N PRO A 243 -10.84 -51.76 -9.39
CA PRO A 243 -12.28 -51.76 -9.21
C PRO A 243 -12.70 -52.73 -8.10
N ALA A 244 -13.76 -52.44 -7.36
CA ALA A 244 -14.34 -53.39 -6.43
C ALA A 244 -15.24 -54.40 -7.15
N ALA A 245 -15.33 -55.61 -6.58
CA ALA A 245 -16.16 -56.71 -7.09
C ALA A 245 -15.86 -57.21 -8.52
N ASP A 246 -14.76 -56.79 -9.15
CA ASP A 246 -14.25 -57.37 -10.40
C ASP A 246 -13.08 -58.33 -10.12
N TRP A 247 -13.42 -59.61 -9.92
CA TRP A 247 -12.47 -60.66 -9.60
C TRP A 247 -11.63 -61.14 -10.79
N ALA A 248 -11.74 -60.51 -11.97
CA ALA A 248 -10.80 -60.75 -13.07
C ALA A 248 -9.42 -60.12 -12.79
N TYR A 249 -9.35 -59.10 -11.93
CA TYR A 249 -8.12 -58.45 -11.52
C TYR A 249 -7.32 -59.29 -10.51
N ASP A 250 -5.99 -59.38 -10.69
CA ASP A 250 -5.11 -60.15 -9.80
C ASP A 250 -4.67 -59.34 -8.58
N TYR A 251 -5.61 -59.12 -7.64
CA TYR A 251 -5.37 -58.35 -6.41
C TYR A 251 -4.19 -58.90 -5.59
N ALA A 252 -4.06 -60.23 -5.47
CA ALA A 252 -3.00 -60.85 -4.68
C ALA A 252 -1.62 -60.68 -5.34
N GLY A 253 -1.56 -60.75 -6.67
CA GLY A 253 -0.35 -60.47 -7.45
C GLY A 253 0.07 -59.01 -7.34
N ILE A 254 -0.86 -58.08 -7.56
CA ILE A 254 -0.61 -56.63 -7.51
C ILE A 254 -0.21 -56.20 -6.09
N GLY A 255 -0.93 -56.67 -5.06
CA GLY A 255 -0.63 -56.35 -3.66
C GLY A 255 0.72 -56.87 -3.16
N LYS A 256 1.35 -57.84 -3.84
CA LYS A 256 2.74 -58.23 -3.52
C LYS A 256 3.74 -57.17 -3.95
N SER A 257 3.56 -56.59 -5.14
CA SER A 257 4.48 -55.62 -5.73
C SER A 257 4.23 -54.19 -5.27
N ALA A 258 2.97 -53.73 -5.27
CA ALA A 258 2.61 -52.36 -4.88
C ALA A 258 2.77 -52.13 -3.37
N ASP A 259 2.97 -50.86 -2.97
CA ASP A 259 2.92 -50.45 -1.56
C ASP A 259 1.48 -50.55 -1.03
N ALA A 260 0.49 -50.16 -1.85
CA ALA A 260 -0.92 -50.28 -1.54
C ALA A 260 -1.79 -50.51 -2.77
N ILE A 261 -2.94 -51.15 -2.58
CA ILE A 261 -4.06 -51.12 -3.52
C ILE A 261 -5.06 -50.08 -3.02
N ILE A 262 -5.45 -49.15 -3.88
CA ILE A 262 -6.61 -48.28 -3.65
C ILE A 262 -7.82 -49.03 -4.21
N LEU A 263 -8.65 -49.60 -3.35
CA LEU A 263 -9.83 -50.31 -3.77
C LEU A 263 -10.94 -49.29 -4.04
N MET A 264 -11.34 -49.12 -5.31
CA MET A 264 -12.44 -48.25 -5.73
C MET A 264 -13.77 -48.88 -5.32
N ASN A 265 -14.08 -48.79 -4.02
CA ASN A 265 -15.21 -49.47 -3.38
C ASN A 265 -16.47 -48.61 -3.44
N TYR A 266 -16.76 -48.14 -4.64
CA TYR A 266 -17.93 -47.37 -5.04
C TYR A 266 -18.31 -47.81 -6.47
N ASP A 267 -19.31 -47.18 -7.08
CA ASP A 267 -19.86 -47.59 -8.39
C ASP A 267 -20.50 -49.01 -8.37
N GLU A 268 -21.19 -49.40 -7.28
CA GLU A 268 -22.09 -50.57 -7.27
C GLU A 268 -23.14 -50.46 -8.39
N HIS A 269 -23.59 -49.22 -8.63
CA HIS A 269 -24.32 -48.77 -9.81
C HIS A 269 -23.56 -47.58 -10.42
N TRP A 270 -23.42 -47.56 -11.74
CA TRP A 270 -22.60 -46.60 -12.49
C TRP A 270 -23.37 -46.03 -13.69
N ARG A 271 -22.72 -45.13 -14.44
CA ARG A 271 -23.32 -44.35 -15.53
C ARG A 271 -24.21 -45.11 -16.54
N THR A 272 -23.89 -46.37 -16.85
CA THR A 272 -24.63 -47.19 -17.84
C THR A 272 -25.42 -48.34 -17.23
N SER A 273 -25.43 -48.48 -15.90
CA SER A 273 -26.27 -49.45 -15.20
C SER A 273 -27.70 -48.92 -15.02
N ALA A 274 -28.57 -49.76 -14.42
CA ALA A 274 -29.87 -49.30 -13.95
C ALA A 274 -29.71 -48.48 -12.64
N PRO A 275 -30.62 -47.55 -12.33
CA PRO A 275 -30.53 -46.74 -11.12
C PRO A 275 -30.43 -47.57 -9.83
N GLY A 276 -29.60 -47.14 -8.89
CA GLY A 276 -29.42 -47.81 -7.60
C GLY A 276 -28.35 -47.15 -6.72
N PRO A 277 -28.13 -47.67 -5.49
CA PRO A 277 -27.15 -47.11 -4.55
C PRO A 277 -25.74 -47.16 -5.14
N ILE A 278 -24.95 -46.10 -4.92
CA ILE A 278 -23.59 -45.98 -5.47
C ILE A 278 -22.62 -46.85 -4.67
N ALA A 279 -22.81 -46.91 -3.34
CA ALA A 279 -22.00 -47.73 -2.45
C ALA A 279 -22.86 -48.16 -1.25
N SER A 280 -23.69 -49.21 -1.41
CA SER A 280 -24.48 -49.67 -0.27
C SER A 280 -23.58 -50.22 0.84
N GLN A 281 -23.91 -49.93 2.11
CA GLN A 281 -23.04 -50.30 3.24
C GLN A 281 -22.79 -51.81 3.32
N GLU A 282 -23.77 -52.64 2.95
CA GLU A 282 -23.60 -54.10 2.93
C GLU A 282 -22.63 -54.53 1.83
N TRP A 283 -22.75 -53.97 0.62
CA TRP A 283 -21.86 -54.24 -0.50
C TRP A 283 -20.43 -53.80 -0.18
N PHE A 284 -20.28 -52.59 0.37
CA PHE A 284 -19.01 -52.01 0.79
C PHE A 284 -18.27 -52.93 1.78
N VAL A 285 -18.94 -53.35 2.87
CA VAL A 285 -18.38 -54.26 3.90
C VAL A 285 -18.06 -55.64 3.35
N ARG A 286 -18.87 -56.16 2.41
CA ARG A 286 -18.67 -57.47 1.80
C ARG A 286 -17.40 -57.49 0.94
N ASN A 287 -17.16 -56.41 0.19
CA ASN A 287 -15.95 -56.27 -0.63
C ASN A 287 -14.70 -56.20 0.25
N ILE A 288 -14.71 -55.39 1.32
CA ILE A 288 -13.63 -55.35 2.32
C ILE A 288 -13.34 -56.75 2.88
N SER A 289 -14.38 -57.46 3.32
CA SER A 289 -14.22 -58.80 3.90
C SER A 289 -13.68 -59.83 2.90
N THR A 290 -13.90 -59.61 1.61
CA THR A 290 -13.45 -60.51 0.55
C THR A 290 -12.00 -60.21 0.17
N ILE A 291 -11.64 -58.95 -0.01
CA ILE A 291 -10.29 -58.54 -0.39
C ILE A 291 -9.27 -58.81 0.72
N LEU A 292 -9.65 -58.70 1.99
CA LEU A 292 -8.78 -59.01 3.14
C LEU A 292 -8.34 -60.48 3.21
N LYS A 293 -8.99 -61.38 2.46
CA LYS A 293 -8.54 -62.78 2.30
C LYS A 293 -7.38 -62.90 1.32
N LEU A 294 -7.17 -61.89 0.47
CA LEU A 294 -6.20 -61.88 -0.63
C LEU A 294 -5.03 -60.91 -0.37
N VAL A 295 -5.32 -59.77 0.25
CA VAL A 295 -4.38 -58.66 0.46
C VAL A 295 -4.33 -58.31 1.96
N PRO A 296 -3.13 -58.16 2.56
CA PRO A 296 -3.01 -57.72 3.95
C PRO A 296 -3.63 -56.34 4.15
N PRO A 297 -4.27 -56.06 5.31
CA PRO A 297 -4.91 -54.78 5.56
C PRO A 297 -3.95 -53.58 5.45
N GLN A 298 -2.66 -53.76 5.79
CA GLN A 298 -1.64 -52.70 5.70
C GLN A 298 -1.26 -52.30 4.27
N LYS A 299 -1.77 -53.01 3.26
CA LYS A 299 -1.57 -52.71 1.84
C LYS A 299 -2.88 -52.36 1.13
N LEU A 300 -3.90 -51.99 1.89
CA LEU A 300 -5.23 -51.68 1.36
C LEU A 300 -5.61 -50.26 1.77
N VAL A 301 -5.90 -49.41 0.79
CA VAL A 301 -6.48 -48.09 0.96
C VAL A 301 -7.89 -48.15 0.40
N MET A 302 -8.88 -47.72 1.17
CA MET A 302 -10.29 -47.80 0.75
C MET A 302 -10.70 -46.50 0.05
N GLY A 303 -11.15 -46.62 -1.20
CA GLY A 303 -11.81 -45.52 -1.89
C GLY A 303 -13.12 -45.15 -1.20
N ILE A 304 -13.28 -43.88 -0.87
CA ILE A 304 -14.50 -43.28 -0.33
C ILE A 304 -15.01 -42.32 -1.40
N ALA A 305 -16.22 -42.57 -1.90
CA ALA A 305 -16.86 -41.69 -2.87
C ALA A 305 -17.85 -40.77 -2.19
N ASN A 306 -17.97 -39.56 -2.70
CA ASN A 306 -18.98 -38.60 -2.24
C ASN A 306 -19.40 -37.74 -3.44
N TYR A 307 -20.37 -38.26 -4.17
CA TYR A 307 -20.95 -37.69 -5.39
C TYR A 307 -22.34 -38.33 -5.61
N ALA A 308 -23.02 -37.93 -6.67
CA ALA A 308 -24.33 -38.40 -7.07
C ALA A 308 -24.37 -38.87 -8.53
N TYR A 309 -25.38 -39.68 -8.84
CA TYR A 309 -25.76 -40.01 -10.20
C TYR A 309 -27.24 -39.69 -10.40
N ASP A 310 -27.55 -38.99 -11.48
CA ASP A 310 -28.91 -38.71 -11.93
C ASP A 310 -29.25 -39.57 -13.16
N TRP A 311 -30.18 -40.51 -12.99
CA TRP A 311 -30.67 -41.37 -14.07
C TRP A 311 -32.06 -40.96 -14.56
N PRO A 312 -32.25 -40.74 -15.88
CA PRO A 312 -33.58 -40.66 -16.47
C PRO A 312 -34.27 -42.03 -16.45
N SER A 313 -35.60 -42.05 -16.36
CA SER A 313 -36.44 -43.26 -16.28
C SER A 313 -36.37 -44.19 -17.49
N GLU A 314 -35.84 -43.70 -18.61
CA GLU A 314 -35.52 -44.51 -19.80
C GLU A 314 -34.13 -45.18 -19.75
N SER A 315 -33.38 -45.13 -18.64
CA SER A 315 -31.98 -45.63 -18.52
C SER A 315 -31.83 -47.15 -18.30
N GLY A 316 -30.70 -47.72 -18.76
CA GLY A 316 -30.34 -49.15 -18.68
C GLY A 316 -29.69 -49.72 -19.95
N LYS A 317 -29.38 -51.02 -20.01
CA LYS A 317 -28.64 -51.68 -21.13
C LYS A 317 -29.26 -51.54 -22.54
N LYS A 318 -30.47 -50.98 -22.67
CA LYS A 318 -31.19 -50.72 -23.94
C LYS A 318 -31.58 -49.24 -24.14
N ALA A 319 -31.16 -48.35 -23.23
CA ALA A 319 -31.48 -46.94 -23.21
C ALA A 319 -30.61 -46.11 -24.17
N ARG A 320 -31.12 -44.99 -24.68
CA ARG A 320 -30.33 -43.97 -25.38
C ARG A 320 -29.65 -42.96 -24.44
N ALA A 321 -30.17 -42.78 -23.22
CA ALA A 321 -29.67 -41.82 -22.24
C ALA A 321 -28.86 -42.51 -21.14
N GLN A 322 -27.70 -41.93 -20.80
CA GLN A 322 -26.80 -42.37 -19.74
C GLN A 322 -27.03 -41.51 -18.48
N ALA A 323 -26.66 -42.02 -17.31
CA ALA A 323 -26.71 -41.20 -16.10
C ALA A 323 -25.79 -39.98 -16.22
N ARG A 324 -26.14 -38.89 -15.54
CA ARG A 324 -25.25 -37.75 -15.30
C ARG A 324 -24.53 -37.96 -13.98
N VAL A 325 -23.23 -37.70 -13.96
CA VAL A 325 -22.46 -37.62 -12.71
C VAL A 325 -22.67 -36.21 -12.17
N GLU A 326 -23.01 -36.11 -10.89
CA GLU A 326 -23.22 -34.84 -10.20
C GLU A 326 -22.39 -34.84 -8.91
N SER A 327 -21.94 -33.68 -8.45
CA SER A 327 -21.46 -33.51 -7.09
C SER A 327 -22.61 -33.68 -6.08
N PHE A 328 -22.27 -33.85 -4.80
CA PHE A 328 -23.28 -33.81 -3.74
C PHE A 328 -24.09 -32.51 -3.80
N GLN A 329 -23.42 -31.37 -3.99
CA GLN A 329 -24.05 -30.06 -3.97
C GLN A 329 -24.97 -29.85 -5.19
N GLU A 330 -24.56 -30.28 -6.39
CA GLU A 330 -25.43 -30.27 -7.58
C GLU A 330 -26.71 -31.09 -7.35
N ALA A 331 -26.61 -32.28 -6.75
CA ALA A 331 -27.78 -33.09 -6.41
C ALA A 331 -28.71 -32.39 -5.40
N ILE A 332 -28.15 -31.67 -4.41
CA ILE A 332 -28.92 -30.87 -3.46
C ILE A 332 -29.63 -29.69 -4.14
N VAL A 333 -28.98 -29.06 -5.12
CA VAL A 333 -29.59 -27.98 -5.93
C VAL A 333 -30.76 -28.54 -6.73
N THR A 334 -30.56 -29.65 -7.45
CA THR A 334 -31.63 -30.34 -8.19
C THR A 334 -32.81 -30.70 -7.28
N SER A 335 -32.54 -31.21 -6.07
CA SER A 335 -33.57 -31.49 -5.06
C SER A 335 -34.32 -30.22 -4.62
N THR A 336 -33.61 -29.10 -4.47
CA THR A 336 -34.19 -27.83 -4.03
C THR A 336 -35.07 -27.22 -5.13
N GLU A 337 -34.59 -27.17 -6.36
CA GLU A 337 -35.30 -26.60 -7.50
C GLU A 337 -36.54 -27.40 -7.90
N SER A 338 -36.47 -28.73 -7.77
CA SER A 338 -37.61 -29.62 -8.03
C SER A 338 -38.56 -29.78 -6.85
N GLU A 339 -38.26 -29.16 -5.70
CA GLU A 339 -38.96 -29.37 -4.41
C GLU A 339 -39.04 -30.86 -3.98
N ALA A 340 -38.18 -31.72 -4.54
CA ALA A 340 -38.10 -33.12 -4.17
C ALA A 340 -37.55 -33.28 -2.75
N GLN A 341 -38.06 -34.27 -2.02
CA GLN A 341 -37.60 -34.58 -0.67
C GLN A 341 -36.57 -35.71 -0.71
N VAL A 342 -35.36 -35.44 -0.20
CA VAL A 342 -34.32 -36.46 -0.02
C VAL A 342 -34.80 -37.51 0.99
N GLN A 343 -34.74 -38.78 0.59
CA GLN A 343 -35.08 -39.93 1.42
C GLN A 343 -33.83 -40.77 1.71
N PHE A 344 -33.77 -41.40 2.88
CA PHE A 344 -32.69 -42.32 3.25
C PHE A 344 -33.18 -43.76 3.17
N ASP A 345 -32.60 -44.56 2.28
CA ASP A 345 -32.99 -45.96 2.11
C ASP A 345 -32.42 -46.83 3.25
N PRO A 346 -33.26 -47.47 4.08
CA PRO A 346 -32.81 -48.18 5.27
C PRO A 346 -32.10 -49.51 4.99
N ASP A 347 -32.20 -50.05 3.77
CA ASP A 347 -31.56 -51.31 3.38
C ASP A 347 -30.14 -51.07 2.84
N SER A 348 -29.95 -50.08 1.96
CA SER A 348 -28.65 -49.68 1.41
C SER A 348 -27.87 -48.73 2.31
N LEU A 349 -28.57 -47.95 3.14
CA LEU A 349 -28.04 -46.82 3.91
C LEU A 349 -27.49 -45.70 3.02
N ASN A 350 -28.10 -45.46 1.85
CA ASN A 350 -27.75 -44.37 0.95
C ASN A 350 -28.98 -43.45 0.73
N PRO A 351 -28.77 -42.12 0.60
CA PRO A 351 -29.83 -41.18 0.24
C PRO A 351 -30.20 -41.21 -1.24
N TYR A 352 -31.47 -40.94 -1.55
CA TYR A 352 -32.01 -40.84 -2.90
C TYR A 352 -33.24 -39.94 -2.98
N PHE A 353 -33.57 -39.46 -4.19
CA PHE A 353 -34.84 -38.78 -4.48
C PHE A 353 -35.25 -38.97 -5.95
N SER A 354 -36.41 -38.46 -6.33
CA SER A 354 -36.89 -38.50 -7.71
C SER A 354 -37.63 -37.22 -8.06
N TYR A 355 -37.44 -36.74 -9.28
CA TYR A 355 -38.05 -35.51 -9.80
C TYR A 355 -38.51 -35.69 -11.26
N SER A 356 -39.27 -34.74 -11.79
CA SER A 356 -39.62 -34.68 -13.22
C SER A 356 -39.00 -33.45 -13.84
N ASP A 357 -38.38 -33.61 -15.01
CA ASP A 357 -37.84 -32.50 -15.79
C ASP A 357 -38.94 -31.81 -16.64
N GLU A 358 -38.54 -30.80 -17.43
CA GLU A 358 -39.43 -30.01 -18.31
C GLU A 358 -40.10 -30.86 -19.41
N ASP A 359 -39.50 -31.99 -19.79
CA ASP A 359 -40.00 -32.91 -20.82
C ASP A 359 -40.87 -34.04 -20.22
N GLU A 360 -41.26 -33.92 -18.94
CA GLU A 360 -42.00 -34.92 -18.16
C GLU A 360 -41.26 -36.26 -17.98
N ILE A 361 -39.93 -36.28 -18.16
CA ILE A 361 -39.10 -37.45 -17.89
C ILE A 361 -38.88 -37.54 -16.39
N VAL A 362 -39.17 -38.71 -15.81
CA VAL A 362 -38.89 -38.97 -14.40
C VAL A 362 -37.42 -39.30 -14.24
N HIS A 363 -36.77 -38.65 -13.29
CA HIS A 363 -35.38 -38.86 -12.91
C HIS A 363 -35.28 -39.52 -11.53
N GLN A 364 -34.29 -40.38 -11.34
CA GLN A 364 -33.95 -40.98 -10.06
C GLN A 364 -32.49 -40.66 -9.72
N VAL A 365 -32.30 -39.93 -8.62
CA VAL A 365 -30.99 -39.51 -8.13
C VAL A 365 -30.62 -40.34 -6.91
N TRP A 366 -29.46 -40.99 -6.96
CA TRP A 366 -28.81 -41.58 -5.78
C TRP A 366 -27.53 -40.82 -5.49
N MET A 367 -27.23 -40.61 -4.21
CA MET A 367 -26.05 -39.87 -3.81
C MET A 367 -25.36 -40.48 -2.60
N LEU A 368 -24.10 -40.10 -2.42
CA LEU A 368 -23.31 -40.35 -1.22
C LEU A 368 -23.10 -39.00 -0.52
N ASP A 369 -23.12 -39.00 0.81
CA ASP A 369 -23.09 -37.81 1.66
C ASP A 369 -22.17 -38.01 2.88
N GLY A 370 -22.11 -37.06 3.80
CA GLY A 370 -21.30 -37.18 5.01
C GLY A 370 -21.69 -38.38 5.90
N VAL A 371 -22.96 -38.82 5.86
CA VAL A 371 -23.47 -39.95 6.63
C VAL A 371 -23.05 -41.29 6.00
N THR A 372 -23.11 -41.42 4.67
CA THR A 372 -22.60 -42.61 3.97
C THR A 372 -21.09 -42.73 4.18
N ALA A 373 -20.35 -41.64 3.99
CA ALA A 373 -18.91 -41.61 4.23
C ALA A 373 -18.54 -41.97 5.68
N TYR A 374 -19.28 -41.45 6.68
CA TYR A 374 -19.06 -41.83 8.07
C TYR A 374 -19.16 -43.36 8.28
N ASN A 375 -20.22 -43.97 7.75
CA ASN A 375 -20.46 -45.41 7.86
C ASN A 375 -19.36 -46.24 7.18
N GLU A 376 -18.88 -45.80 6.02
CA GLU A 376 -17.80 -46.44 5.27
C GLU A 376 -16.45 -46.29 5.97
N LEU A 377 -16.12 -45.10 6.46
CA LEU A 377 -14.93 -44.83 7.28
C LEU A 377 -14.91 -45.73 8.51
N ARG A 378 -16.04 -45.89 9.21
CA ARG A 378 -16.11 -46.78 10.38
C ARG A 378 -15.90 -48.25 10.03
N ALA A 379 -16.33 -48.68 8.84
CA ALA A 379 -16.06 -50.03 8.37
C ALA A 379 -14.58 -50.22 8.04
N ALA A 380 -13.95 -49.26 7.36
CA ALA A 380 -12.53 -49.26 7.04
C ALA A 380 -11.64 -49.30 8.30
N GLU A 381 -11.96 -48.47 9.31
CA GLU A 381 -11.24 -48.44 10.59
C GLU A 381 -11.28 -49.78 11.33
N ARG A 382 -12.44 -50.45 11.36
CA ARG A 382 -12.58 -51.77 12.00
C ARG A 382 -11.83 -52.86 11.25
N ALA A 383 -11.74 -52.74 9.93
CA ALA A 383 -10.94 -53.61 9.10
C ALA A 383 -9.43 -53.37 9.27
N GLY A 384 -9.02 -52.27 9.89
CA GLY A 384 -7.61 -51.94 10.15
C GLY A 384 -6.79 -51.72 8.88
N VAL A 385 -7.45 -51.29 7.80
CA VAL A 385 -6.84 -51.01 6.49
C VAL A 385 -5.80 -49.88 6.60
N GLN A 386 -4.88 -49.76 5.64
CA GLN A 386 -3.82 -48.76 5.66
C GLN A 386 -4.34 -47.32 5.68
N GLY A 387 -5.49 -47.07 5.05
CA GLY A 387 -6.11 -45.75 5.03
C GLY A 387 -7.30 -45.65 4.09
N THR A 388 -7.68 -44.42 3.75
CA THR A 388 -8.78 -44.10 2.84
C THR A 388 -8.35 -43.07 1.79
N ALA A 389 -9.03 -43.09 0.64
CA ALA A 389 -8.80 -42.15 -0.46
C ALA A 389 -10.13 -41.54 -0.92
N LEU A 390 -10.30 -40.22 -0.81
CA LEU A 390 -11.51 -39.51 -1.23
C LEU A 390 -11.54 -39.29 -2.74
N TRP A 391 -12.53 -39.87 -3.43
CA TRP A 391 -12.87 -39.59 -4.83
C TRP A 391 -14.14 -38.75 -4.91
N ARG A 392 -14.05 -37.45 -5.22
CA ARG A 392 -12.85 -36.63 -5.40
C ARG A 392 -13.02 -35.29 -4.68
N LEU A 393 -11.93 -34.54 -4.50
CA LEU A 393 -11.99 -33.21 -3.92
C LEU A 393 -12.93 -32.32 -4.74
N GLY A 394 -13.82 -31.61 -4.04
CA GLY A 394 -14.79 -30.68 -4.59
C GLY A 394 -16.18 -31.28 -4.81
N SER A 395 -16.30 -32.60 -4.93
CA SER A 395 -17.59 -33.26 -5.17
C SER A 395 -18.34 -33.63 -3.89
N GLU A 396 -17.64 -33.65 -2.76
CA GLU A 396 -18.14 -34.20 -1.50
C GLU A 396 -19.11 -33.29 -0.75
N ASP A 397 -19.92 -33.90 0.11
CA ASP A 397 -20.59 -33.24 1.22
C ASP A 397 -19.54 -32.72 2.23
N PRO A 398 -19.40 -31.39 2.42
CA PRO A 398 -18.37 -30.81 3.28
C PRO A 398 -18.45 -31.23 4.75
N SER A 399 -19.59 -31.80 5.20
CA SER A 399 -19.71 -32.35 6.57
C SER A 399 -18.82 -33.58 6.82
N ILE A 400 -18.17 -34.12 5.79
CA ILE A 400 -17.17 -35.19 5.90
C ILE A 400 -15.88 -34.74 6.59
N TRP A 401 -15.43 -33.50 6.38
CA TRP A 401 -14.12 -33.04 6.84
C TRP A 401 -13.95 -33.07 8.37
N PRO A 402 -14.93 -32.63 9.19
CA PRO A 402 -14.81 -32.66 10.64
C PRO A 402 -14.77 -34.05 11.28
N ILE A 403 -15.06 -35.11 10.50
CA ILE A 403 -15.05 -36.52 10.94
C ILE A 403 -13.96 -37.37 10.28
N TRP A 404 -13.31 -36.86 9.22
CA TRP A 404 -12.34 -37.61 8.42
C TRP A 404 -11.09 -38.02 9.23
N ASP A 405 -10.58 -37.11 10.07
CA ASP A 405 -9.42 -37.36 10.96
C ASP A 405 -9.81 -37.98 12.33
N VAL A 406 -11.10 -38.16 12.60
CA VAL A 406 -11.53 -38.68 13.91
C VAL A 406 -11.50 -40.20 13.91
N VAL A 407 -10.41 -40.78 14.42
CA VAL A 407 -10.31 -42.21 14.70
C VAL A 407 -11.02 -42.53 16.03
N ARG A 408 -11.98 -43.49 16.02
CA ARG A 408 -12.86 -43.84 17.16
C ARG A 408 -13.77 -42.67 17.59
N PRO A 409 -14.79 -42.35 16.79
CA PRO A 409 -15.62 -41.18 16.99
C PRO A 409 -16.62 -41.43 18.12
N ASP A 410 -16.68 -40.47 19.03
CA ASP A 410 -17.68 -40.40 20.07
C ASP A 410 -18.98 -39.75 19.56
N ASP A 411 -19.92 -39.51 20.48
CA ASP A 411 -21.18 -38.84 20.14
C ASP A 411 -20.94 -37.39 19.66
N ALA A 412 -19.88 -36.73 20.14
CA ALA A 412 -19.56 -35.37 19.71
C ALA A 412 -19.12 -35.33 18.25
N ALA A 413 -18.32 -36.30 17.80
CA ALA A 413 -17.95 -36.44 16.39
C ALA A 413 -19.16 -36.74 15.49
N ARG A 414 -20.10 -37.59 15.94
CA ARG A 414 -21.35 -37.85 15.21
C ARG A 414 -22.22 -36.60 15.10
N ALA A 415 -22.34 -35.82 16.17
CA ALA A 415 -23.16 -34.61 16.19
C ALA A 415 -22.70 -33.56 15.16
N LYS A 416 -21.41 -33.56 14.76
CA LYS A 416 -20.90 -32.66 13.72
C LYS A 416 -21.54 -32.89 12.34
N LEU A 417 -22.06 -34.08 12.06
CA LEU A 417 -22.75 -34.40 10.81
C LEU A 417 -24.16 -33.80 10.74
N GLU A 418 -24.74 -33.41 11.87
CA GLU A 418 -26.06 -32.75 11.89
C GLU A 418 -26.01 -31.36 11.26
N ASP A 419 -24.85 -30.69 11.34
CA ASP A 419 -24.59 -29.42 10.68
C ASP A 419 -24.03 -29.67 9.27
N MET A 420 -24.70 -29.13 8.24
CA MET A 420 -24.27 -29.29 6.85
C MET A 420 -23.73 -27.93 6.34
N PRO A 421 -22.41 -27.78 6.15
CA PRO A 421 -21.86 -26.57 5.57
C PRO A 421 -22.33 -26.38 4.12
N PRO A 422 -22.37 -25.14 3.61
CA PRO A 422 -22.58 -24.90 2.19
C PRO A 422 -21.42 -25.46 1.35
N GLY A 423 -21.71 -25.89 0.12
CA GLY A 423 -20.71 -26.37 -0.84
C GLY A 423 -19.81 -25.26 -1.42
N TYR A 424 -18.83 -25.69 -2.22
CA TYR A 424 -17.78 -24.83 -2.80
C TYR A 424 -18.17 -24.15 -4.11
N ASP A 425 -19.17 -24.71 -4.79
CA ASP A 425 -19.64 -24.34 -6.12
C ASP A 425 -20.48 -23.06 -6.12
N LEU A 426 -20.89 -22.63 -7.32
CA LEU A 426 -21.79 -21.51 -7.54
C LEU A 426 -23.01 -22.00 -8.31
N ILE A 427 -24.19 -21.62 -7.85
CA ILE A 427 -25.43 -21.87 -8.57
C ILE A 427 -25.62 -20.72 -9.56
N LEU A 428 -25.28 -20.96 -10.83
CA LEU A 428 -25.35 -19.96 -11.88
C LEU A 428 -26.63 -20.15 -12.70
N GLU A 429 -27.52 -19.15 -12.66
CA GLU A 429 -28.79 -19.17 -13.39
C GLU A 429 -28.80 -18.11 -14.50
N GLY A 430 -29.20 -18.50 -15.72
CA GLY A 430 -29.22 -17.59 -16.86
C GLY A 430 -27.89 -17.54 -17.61
N ASN A 431 -27.70 -16.51 -18.44
CA ASN A 431 -26.51 -16.36 -19.28
C ASN A 431 -26.11 -14.88 -19.39
N GLY A 432 -24.80 -14.62 -19.41
CA GLY A 432 -24.20 -13.31 -19.66
C GLY A 432 -23.24 -12.84 -18.58
N ASP A 433 -22.66 -11.66 -18.79
CA ASP A 433 -21.53 -11.15 -18.01
C ASP A 433 -21.95 -10.23 -16.84
N ILE A 434 -23.25 -10.04 -16.62
CA ILE A 434 -23.77 -9.14 -15.61
C ILE A 434 -24.42 -9.96 -14.51
N TRP A 435 -23.99 -9.76 -13.28
CA TRP A 435 -24.36 -10.65 -12.17
C TRP A 435 -25.23 -9.95 -11.15
N LYS A 436 -26.22 -10.71 -10.67
CA LYS A 436 -27.01 -10.37 -9.50
C LYS A 436 -27.00 -11.56 -8.54
N ILE A 437 -26.48 -11.33 -7.34
CA ILE A 437 -26.50 -12.34 -6.28
C ILE A 437 -27.93 -12.41 -5.73
N ALA A 438 -28.57 -13.56 -5.97
CA ALA A 438 -29.93 -13.85 -5.55
C ALA A 438 -29.99 -14.26 -4.08
N ASP A 439 -29.12 -15.20 -3.71
CA ASP A 439 -29.05 -15.80 -2.40
C ASP A 439 -27.59 -15.94 -1.95
N THR A 440 -27.39 -15.80 -0.64
CA THR A 440 -26.11 -16.06 0.02
C THR A 440 -26.13 -17.43 0.69
N PRO A 441 -24.96 -18.09 0.88
CA PRO A 441 -24.89 -19.44 1.39
C PRO A 441 -25.65 -19.64 2.70
N GLN A 442 -26.42 -20.72 2.78
CA GLN A 442 -27.13 -21.13 3.99
C GLN A 442 -26.66 -22.53 4.42
N LYS A 443 -26.47 -22.68 5.72
CA LYS A 443 -26.16 -23.99 6.31
C LYS A 443 -27.40 -24.88 6.28
N GLY A 444 -27.21 -26.11 5.82
CA GLY A 444 -28.20 -27.16 5.95
C GLY A 444 -28.20 -27.76 7.36
N ARG A 445 -29.20 -28.59 7.62
CA ARG A 445 -29.33 -29.32 8.88
C ARG A 445 -30.00 -30.67 8.64
N ARG A 446 -29.50 -31.69 9.32
CA ARG A 446 -30.13 -33.02 9.36
C ARG A 446 -30.21 -33.55 10.79
N THR A 447 -30.99 -34.62 10.96
CA THR A 447 -31.03 -35.41 12.19
C THR A 447 -30.73 -36.85 11.89
N ILE A 448 -29.78 -37.42 12.64
CA ILE A 448 -29.29 -38.77 12.43
C ILE A 448 -29.65 -39.68 13.61
N ARG A 449 -29.82 -40.98 13.34
CA ARG A 449 -29.91 -42.02 14.38
C ARG A 449 -28.93 -43.13 14.09
N PHE A 450 -28.19 -43.55 15.11
CA PHE A 450 -27.24 -44.66 15.00
C PHE A 450 -27.65 -45.88 15.83
N ASP A 451 -27.13 -47.05 15.43
CA ASP A 451 -27.20 -48.28 16.20
C ASP A 451 -26.08 -48.31 17.24
N PRO A 452 -26.37 -48.28 18.56
CA PRO A 452 -25.34 -48.22 19.61
C PRO A 452 -24.44 -49.47 19.66
N ALA A 453 -24.89 -50.61 19.12
CA ALA A 453 -24.07 -51.83 19.11
C ALA A 453 -23.01 -51.79 18.01
N THR A 454 -23.31 -51.15 16.88
CA THR A 454 -22.44 -51.13 15.70
C THR A 454 -21.86 -49.75 15.41
N GLY A 455 -22.31 -48.68 16.06
CA GLY A 455 -21.93 -47.30 15.76
C GLY A 455 -22.36 -46.81 14.37
N THR A 456 -23.11 -47.61 13.60
CA THR A 456 -23.54 -47.30 12.22
C THR A 456 -24.76 -46.38 12.26
N ILE A 457 -24.77 -45.32 11.45
CA ILE A 457 -25.94 -44.48 11.24
C ILE A 457 -26.95 -45.25 10.38
N VAL A 458 -28.19 -45.36 10.86
CA VAL A 458 -29.28 -46.16 10.28
C VAL A 458 -30.50 -45.34 9.87
N GLU A 459 -30.47 -44.02 10.11
CA GLU A 459 -31.50 -43.08 9.70
C GLU A 459 -30.84 -41.72 9.52
N ASP A 460 -31.11 -41.07 8.39
CA ASP A 460 -30.78 -39.68 8.13
C ASP A 460 -32.06 -38.97 7.64
N ASN A 461 -32.35 -37.81 8.23
CA ASN A 461 -33.50 -36.99 7.89
C ASN A 461 -33.08 -35.54 7.73
N TYR A 462 -33.08 -35.10 6.48
CA TYR A 462 -32.76 -33.74 6.06
C TYR A 462 -33.86 -32.78 6.54
N GLN A 463 -33.51 -31.85 7.42
CA GLN A 463 -34.43 -30.81 7.92
C GLN A 463 -34.38 -29.55 7.08
N ALA A 464 -33.18 -29.20 6.61
CA ALA A 464 -32.91 -28.08 5.72
C ALA A 464 -31.73 -28.44 4.82
N LEU A 465 -31.83 -28.12 3.52
CA LEU A 465 -30.76 -28.38 2.56
C LEU A 465 -29.72 -27.26 2.58
N PRO A 466 -28.41 -27.56 2.51
CA PRO A 466 -27.40 -26.53 2.33
C PRO A 466 -27.52 -25.89 0.94
N SER A 467 -27.21 -24.60 0.84
CA SER A 467 -27.18 -23.88 -0.43
C SER A 467 -25.94 -23.00 -0.52
N SER A 468 -25.38 -22.89 -1.72
CA SER A 468 -24.27 -21.97 -2.02
C SER A 468 -24.79 -20.63 -2.55
N TYR A 469 -23.89 -19.75 -2.98
CA TYR A 469 -24.24 -18.52 -3.67
C TYR A 469 -25.03 -18.83 -4.94
N ARG A 470 -26.16 -18.16 -5.09
CA ARG A 470 -26.97 -18.21 -6.31
C ARG A 470 -26.85 -16.91 -7.06
N ILE A 471 -26.39 -16.97 -8.30
CA ILE A 471 -26.06 -15.82 -9.13
C ILE A 471 -26.88 -15.85 -10.41
N PHE A 472 -27.73 -14.85 -10.59
CA PHE A 472 -28.40 -14.60 -11.85
C PHE A 472 -27.46 -13.90 -12.82
N GLN A 473 -27.21 -14.55 -13.95
CA GLN A 473 -26.42 -14.05 -15.06
C GLN A 473 -27.33 -13.45 -16.13
N MET A 474 -27.01 -12.23 -16.55
CA MET A 474 -27.77 -11.44 -17.50
C MET A 474 -26.84 -10.78 -18.52
N GLY A 475 -27.42 -10.26 -19.59
CA GLY A 475 -26.67 -9.54 -20.63
C GLY A 475 -26.28 -10.40 -21.83
N ALA A 476 -26.65 -11.68 -21.87
CA ALA A 476 -26.49 -12.53 -23.05
C ALA A 476 -27.46 -12.14 -24.17
N VAL A 477 -27.08 -11.16 -24.98
CA VAL A 477 -27.89 -10.69 -26.12
C VAL A 477 -27.20 -11.06 -27.44
N PRO A 478 -27.82 -11.90 -28.29
CA PRO A 478 -27.21 -12.30 -29.56
C PRO A 478 -26.77 -11.12 -30.42
N HIS A 479 -25.57 -11.23 -31.00
CA HIS A 479 -24.98 -10.21 -31.89
C HIS A 479 -24.81 -8.80 -31.28
N LYS A 480 -24.88 -8.65 -29.95
CA LYS A 480 -24.50 -7.40 -29.26
C LYS A 480 -23.27 -7.63 -28.40
N ILE A 481 -22.35 -6.67 -28.41
CA ILE A 481 -21.12 -6.75 -27.62
C ILE A 481 -20.78 -5.37 -27.04
N ALA A 482 -20.32 -5.32 -25.79
CA ALA A 482 -19.85 -4.11 -25.13
C ALA A 482 -18.33 -4.12 -25.01
N LEU A 483 -17.72 -2.97 -25.24
CA LEU A 483 -16.30 -2.74 -24.97
C LEU A 483 -16.19 -2.07 -23.61
N SER A 484 -15.37 -2.63 -22.71
CA SER A 484 -15.02 -1.96 -21.46
C SER A 484 -13.53 -1.80 -21.26
N PHE A 485 -13.16 -0.78 -20.46
CA PHE A 485 -11.79 -0.39 -20.17
C PHE A 485 -11.59 -0.22 -18.67
N ASP A 486 -10.58 -0.89 -18.13
CA ASP A 486 -10.24 -0.86 -16.70
C ASP A 486 -8.90 -0.13 -16.47
N ASP A 487 -8.70 0.26 -15.21
CA ASP A 487 -7.51 0.94 -14.65
C ASP A 487 -7.32 2.43 -14.96
N GLY A 488 -8.09 3.00 -15.88
CA GLY A 488 -7.99 4.41 -16.26
C GLY A 488 -8.69 5.40 -15.32
N PRO A 489 -8.72 6.70 -15.69
CA PRO A 489 -8.12 7.29 -16.90
C PRO A 489 -6.62 7.60 -16.78
N ASP A 490 -5.80 6.91 -17.58
CA ASP A 490 -4.38 7.24 -17.77
C ASP A 490 -4.18 8.50 -18.65
N GLN A 491 -3.18 9.32 -18.33
CA GLN A 491 -2.92 10.59 -19.05
C GLN A 491 -2.35 10.42 -20.46
N GLN A 492 -1.74 9.27 -20.78
CA GLN A 492 -1.06 9.00 -22.04
C GLN A 492 -1.90 8.13 -22.99
N PHE A 493 -2.62 7.13 -22.48
CA PHE A 493 -3.30 6.12 -23.29
C PHE A 493 -4.79 6.40 -23.47
N THR A 494 -5.53 6.75 -22.41
CA THR A 494 -6.95 7.08 -22.47
C THR A 494 -7.32 8.11 -23.55
N PRO A 495 -6.56 9.21 -23.74
CA PRO A 495 -6.89 10.17 -24.80
C PRO A 495 -6.89 9.56 -26.20
N LYS A 496 -5.96 8.63 -26.46
CA LYS A 496 -5.83 7.94 -27.76
C LYS A 496 -6.96 6.93 -27.97
N ILE A 497 -7.35 6.22 -26.90
CA ILE A 497 -8.49 5.31 -26.91
C ILE A 497 -9.78 6.07 -27.22
N LEU A 498 -10.02 7.19 -26.53
CA LEU A 498 -11.17 8.05 -26.78
C LEU A 498 -11.19 8.60 -28.20
N ASP A 499 -10.04 9.02 -28.75
CA ASP A 499 -9.94 9.48 -30.14
C ASP A 499 -10.35 8.37 -31.13
N ILE A 500 -9.91 7.13 -30.91
CA ILE A 500 -10.28 5.96 -31.74
C ILE A 500 -11.77 5.65 -31.61
N LEU A 501 -12.32 5.60 -30.39
CA LEU A 501 -13.74 5.33 -30.15
C LEU A 501 -14.63 6.37 -30.82
N LYS A 502 -14.23 7.64 -30.76
CA LYS A 502 -14.90 8.76 -31.40
C LYS A 502 -14.84 8.66 -32.93
N GLU A 503 -13.67 8.36 -33.50
CA GLU A 503 -13.51 8.13 -34.94
C GLU A 503 -14.38 6.97 -35.44
N LYS A 504 -14.43 5.89 -34.66
CA LYS A 504 -15.17 4.67 -35.01
C LYS A 504 -16.64 4.71 -34.62
N HIS A 505 -17.12 5.76 -33.96
CA HIS A 505 -18.47 5.86 -33.40
C HIS A 505 -18.84 4.62 -32.57
N ALA A 506 -17.94 4.19 -31.69
CA ALA A 506 -18.13 3.03 -30.83
C ALA A 506 -18.39 3.47 -29.38
N PRO A 507 -19.53 3.09 -28.75
CA PRO A 507 -19.72 3.28 -27.33
C PRO A 507 -18.79 2.35 -26.53
N ALA A 508 -18.50 2.73 -25.29
CA ALA A 508 -17.67 1.96 -24.37
C ALA A 508 -18.06 2.27 -22.91
N THR A 509 -17.60 1.43 -21.99
CA THR A 509 -17.78 1.59 -20.54
C THR A 509 -16.42 1.59 -19.84
N PHE A 510 -16.10 2.65 -19.09
CA PHE A 510 -14.81 2.80 -18.40
C PHE A 510 -14.99 2.52 -16.90
N PHE A 511 -14.30 1.53 -16.35
CA PHE A 511 -14.26 1.24 -14.92
C PHE A 511 -13.04 1.93 -14.31
N VAL A 512 -13.28 3.06 -13.66
CA VAL A 512 -12.20 3.97 -13.27
C VAL A 512 -11.72 3.73 -11.85
N ILE A 513 -10.40 3.78 -11.66
CA ILE A 513 -9.79 3.80 -10.34
C ILE A 513 -9.89 5.22 -9.79
N GLY A 514 -10.52 5.40 -8.62
CA GLY A 514 -10.80 6.72 -8.07
C GLY A 514 -9.56 7.61 -7.86
N SER A 515 -8.44 7.05 -7.39
CA SER A 515 -7.19 7.81 -7.23
C SER A 515 -6.60 8.27 -8.57
N VAL A 516 -6.60 7.40 -9.60
CA VAL A 516 -6.14 7.72 -10.96
C VAL A 516 -7.07 8.76 -11.60
N ALA A 517 -8.37 8.60 -11.44
CA ALA A 517 -9.37 9.53 -11.94
C ALA A 517 -9.26 10.92 -11.28
N ASN A 518 -8.90 10.98 -9.99
CA ASN A 518 -8.69 12.25 -9.29
C ASN A 518 -7.46 13.01 -9.82
N ASP A 519 -6.43 12.30 -10.30
CA ASP A 519 -5.28 12.89 -11.00
C ASP A 519 -5.59 13.35 -12.43
N ALA A 520 -6.72 12.90 -13.02
CA ALA A 520 -7.08 13.13 -14.42
C ALA A 520 -8.56 13.54 -14.60
N LEU A 521 -9.08 14.43 -13.73
CA LEU A 521 -10.47 14.91 -13.76
C LEU A 521 -10.95 15.42 -15.13
N GLY A 522 -10.04 15.99 -15.93
CA GLY A 522 -10.35 16.44 -17.29
C GLY A 522 -10.66 15.30 -18.26
N LEU A 523 -9.96 14.17 -18.14
CA LEU A 523 -10.19 12.97 -18.94
C LEU A 523 -11.44 12.24 -18.48
N LEU A 524 -11.67 12.11 -17.17
CA LEU A 524 -12.92 11.56 -16.63
C LEU A 524 -14.16 12.31 -17.17
N ARG A 525 -14.11 13.66 -17.22
CA ARG A 525 -15.18 14.45 -17.86
C ARG A 525 -15.29 14.19 -19.36
N ARG A 526 -14.17 13.99 -20.04
CA ARG A 526 -14.15 13.72 -21.48
C ARG A 526 -14.83 12.37 -21.79
N GLU A 527 -14.48 11.30 -21.09
CA GLU A 527 -15.12 9.98 -21.21
C GLU A 527 -16.64 10.11 -21.12
N TYR A 528 -17.13 10.77 -20.07
CA TYR A 528 -18.55 10.96 -19.86
C TYR A 528 -19.20 11.86 -20.93
N THR A 529 -18.58 12.98 -21.30
CA THR A 529 -19.18 13.93 -22.26
C THR A 529 -19.17 13.43 -23.70
N GLU A 530 -18.24 12.54 -24.06
CA GLU A 530 -18.20 11.88 -25.38
C GLU A 530 -19.21 10.73 -25.51
N GLY A 531 -19.92 10.39 -24.44
CA GLY A 531 -21.08 9.47 -24.47
C GLY A 531 -20.84 8.10 -23.84
N HIS A 532 -19.65 7.86 -23.27
CA HIS A 532 -19.29 6.59 -22.66
C HIS A 532 -19.88 6.43 -21.25
N GLU A 533 -20.07 5.18 -20.81
CA GLU A 533 -20.50 4.88 -19.44
C GLU A 533 -19.31 4.84 -18.50
N ILE A 534 -19.51 5.21 -17.24
CA ILE A 534 -18.47 5.19 -16.21
C ILE A 534 -18.91 4.25 -15.10
N GLY A 535 -18.09 3.27 -14.77
CA GLY A 535 -18.24 2.36 -13.64
C GLY A 535 -17.20 2.61 -12.57
N ASN A 536 -17.50 2.13 -11.37
CA ASN A 536 -16.63 2.19 -10.21
C ASN A 536 -15.67 1.00 -10.24
N HIS A 537 -14.36 1.26 -10.08
CA HIS A 537 -13.32 0.23 -9.95
C HIS A 537 -12.51 0.39 -8.65
N THR A 538 -13.16 0.85 -7.57
CA THR A 538 -12.57 1.22 -6.27
C THR A 538 -11.65 2.44 -6.32
N TYR A 539 -11.22 2.94 -5.16
CA TYR A 539 -10.40 4.16 -5.09
C TYR A 539 -8.91 3.84 -5.25
N THR A 540 -8.43 2.77 -4.61
CA THR A 540 -7.01 2.38 -4.56
C THR A 540 -6.67 1.10 -5.30
N HIS A 541 -7.65 0.45 -5.94
CA HIS A 541 -7.46 -0.81 -6.68
C HIS A 541 -6.86 -1.94 -5.80
N PRO A 542 -7.50 -2.33 -4.68
CA PRO A 542 -7.01 -3.40 -3.82
C PRO A 542 -7.39 -4.79 -4.34
N HIS A 543 -6.68 -5.85 -3.91
CA HIS A 543 -7.12 -7.24 -4.12
C HIS A 543 -8.47 -7.49 -3.43
N TRP A 544 -9.52 -7.71 -4.21
CA TRP A 544 -10.91 -7.72 -3.71
C TRP A 544 -11.16 -8.77 -2.61
N ASN A 545 -10.53 -9.95 -2.69
CA ASN A 545 -10.74 -11.01 -1.69
C ASN A 545 -10.00 -10.77 -0.37
N ASP A 546 -9.10 -9.79 -0.29
CA ASP A 546 -8.25 -9.53 0.87
C ASP A 546 -8.71 -8.31 1.71
N VAL A 547 -9.76 -7.62 1.28
CA VAL A 547 -10.23 -6.39 1.93
C VAL A 547 -11.35 -6.63 2.94
N SER A 548 -11.40 -5.78 3.98
CA SER A 548 -12.49 -5.81 4.95
C SER A 548 -13.75 -5.12 4.42
N ARG A 549 -14.93 -5.48 4.94
CA ARG A 549 -16.20 -4.79 4.61
C ARG A 549 -16.12 -3.26 4.73
N THR A 550 -15.55 -2.76 5.83
CA THR A 550 -15.40 -1.31 6.05
C THR A 550 -14.51 -0.68 5.00
N GLN A 551 -13.47 -1.37 4.55
CA GLN A 551 -12.61 -0.90 3.47
C GLN A 551 -13.37 -0.86 2.15
N ILE A 552 -14.15 -1.91 1.80
CA ILE A 552 -15.02 -1.91 0.61
C ILE A 552 -15.96 -0.71 0.62
N ASP A 553 -16.66 -0.48 1.74
CA ASP A 553 -17.60 0.64 1.88
C ASP A 553 -16.91 1.97 1.58
N VAL A 554 -15.70 2.19 2.12
CA VAL A 554 -14.91 3.41 1.90
C VAL A 554 -14.40 3.50 0.46
N GLU A 555 -13.80 2.45 -0.08
CA GLU A 555 -13.24 2.38 -1.44
C GLU A 555 -14.29 2.72 -2.51
N LEU A 556 -15.47 2.13 -2.39
CA LEU A 556 -16.58 2.37 -3.31
C LEU A 556 -17.18 3.76 -3.10
N ASN A 557 -17.38 4.20 -1.85
CA ASN A 557 -18.01 5.48 -1.58
C ASN A 557 -17.11 6.67 -1.92
N VAL A 558 -15.81 6.63 -1.64
CA VAL A 558 -14.88 7.72 -2.02
C VAL A 558 -14.85 7.88 -3.54
N THR A 559 -14.80 6.78 -4.29
CA THR A 559 -14.86 6.79 -5.75
C THR A 559 -16.18 7.35 -6.26
N GLU A 560 -17.30 6.91 -5.70
CA GLU A 560 -18.63 7.43 -6.04
C GLU A 560 -18.77 8.93 -5.72
N ARG A 561 -18.21 9.42 -4.61
CA ARG A 561 -18.17 10.85 -4.26
C ARG A 561 -17.36 11.65 -5.27
N LEU A 562 -16.22 11.11 -5.72
CA LEU A 562 -15.42 11.71 -6.78
C LEU A 562 -16.20 11.82 -8.09
N LEU A 563 -16.85 10.74 -8.53
CA LEU A 563 -17.69 10.71 -9.72
C LEU A 563 -18.84 11.72 -9.63
N ASN A 564 -19.55 11.73 -8.50
CA ASN A 564 -20.64 12.67 -8.22
C ASN A 564 -20.19 14.13 -8.28
N SER A 565 -19.04 14.45 -7.68
CA SER A 565 -18.49 15.80 -7.67
C SER A 565 -18.00 16.27 -9.05
N THR A 566 -17.53 15.34 -9.88
CA THR A 566 -16.87 15.65 -11.16
C THR A 566 -17.84 15.64 -12.34
N LEU A 567 -18.75 14.66 -12.38
CA LEU A 567 -19.66 14.38 -13.49
C LEU A 567 -21.10 14.85 -13.20
N GLY A 568 -21.48 14.97 -11.93
CA GLY A 568 -22.85 15.34 -11.55
C GLY A 568 -23.88 14.22 -11.72
N VAL A 569 -23.41 12.98 -11.84
CA VAL A 569 -24.22 11.75 -11.94
C VAL A 569 -23.64 10.68 -11.02
N LYS A 570 -24.49 9.73 -10.62
CA LYS A 570 -24.10 8.50 -9.94
C LYS A 570 -23.68 7.45 -10.95
N THR A 571 -23.05 6.36 -10.50
CA THR A 571 -23.00 5.11 -11.27
C THR A 571 -23.54 3.92 -10.50
N LEU A 572 -24.29 3.06 -11.19
CA LEU A 572 -24.69 1.74 -10.69
C LEU A 572 -23.72 0.65 -11.15
N LEU A 573 -22.76 0.96 -12.01
CA LEU A 573 -21.86 -0.03 -12.58
C LEU A 573 -20.65 -0.21 -11.65
N PHE A 574 -20.36 -1.44 -11.26
CA PHE A 574 -19.17 -1.78 -10.49
C PHE A 574 -18.49 -3.02 -11.05
N ARG A 575 -17.17 -2.98 -11.11
CA ARG A 575 -16.34 -4.14 -11.41
C ARG A 575 -15.31 -4.34 -10.29
N PRO A 576 -15.23 -5.52 -9.67
CA PRO A 576 -14.23 -5.82 -8.65
C PRO A 576 -12.81 -5.89 -9.25
N PRO A 577 -11.79 -5.30 -8.60
CA PRO A 577 -10.39 -5.47 -9.02
C PRO A 577 -9.87 -6.90 -8.83
N TYR A 578 -8.94 -7.31 -9.69
CA TYR A 578 -8.18 -8.57 -9.64
C TYR A 578 -9.02 -9.86 -9.62
N GLY A 579 -9.26 -10.45 -10.79
CA GLY A 579 -9.59 -11.87 -10.94
C GLY A 579 -11.04 -12.27 -10.65
N ILE A 580 -11.96 -11.32 -10.46
CA ILE A 580 -13.43 -11.57 -10.48
C ILE A 580 -14.08 -10.78 -11.63
N ASP A 581 -13.24 -10.36 -12.57
CA ASP A 581 -13.61 -9.79 -13.86
C ASP A 581 -14.03 -10.87 -14.86
N HIS A 582 -13.66 -12.14 -14.67
CA HIS A 582 -14.16 -13.28 -15.43
C HIS A 582 -15.26 -14.04 -14.67
N GLN A 583 -15.91 -15.02 -15.32
CA GLN A 583 -16.94 -15.83 -14.66
C GLN A 583 -16.40 -16.45 -13.37
N PRO A 584 -17.00 -16.16 -12.21
CA PRO A 584 -16.55 -16.74 -10.97
C PRO A 584 -16.80 -18.25 -10.99
N GLU A 585 -15.86 -19.00 -10.44
CA GLU A 585 -15.88 -20.46 -10.41
C GLU A 585 -16.20 -21.00 -9.01
N THR A 586 -15.97 -20.20 -7.96
CA THR A 586 -16.08 -20.67 -6.56
C THR A 586 -16.81 -19.69 -5.63
N ALA A 587 -17.38 -20.22 -4.55
CA ALA A 587 -18.06 -19.43 -3.51
C ALA A 587 -17.17 -18.36 -2.85
N ASP A 588 -15.87 -18.63 -2.72
CA ASP A 588 -14.92 -17.73 -2.06
C ASP A 588 -14.64 -16.48 -2.92
N GLU A 589 -14.61 -16.61 -4.25
CA GLU A 589 -14.42 -15.48 -5.18
C GLU A 589 -15.56 -14.46 -5.12
N VAL A 590 -16.78 -14.90 -4.84
CA VAL A 590 -17.95 -14.03 -4.83
C VAL A 590 -18.35 -13.56 -3.43
N ALA A 591 -17.67 -14.03 -2.40
CA ALA A 591 -18.11 -13.89 -1.01
C ALA A 591 -18.30 -12.43 -0.56
N GLN A 592 -17.53 -11.51 -1.14
CA GLN A 592 -17.58 -10.09 -0.79
C GLN A 592 -18.48 -9.26 -1.72
N LEU A 593 -18.87 -9.78 -2.89
CA LEU A 593 -19.73 -9.09 -3.86
C LEU A 593 -21.12 -8.69 -3.31
N PRO A 594 -21.77 -9.43 -2.39
CA PRO A 594 -23.02 -8.99 -1.78
C PRO A 594 -22.93 -7.63 -1.08
N ILE A 595 -21.73 -7.25 -0.61
CA ILE A 595 -21.49 -5.95 0.03
C ILE A 595 -21.72 -4.84 -1.00
N ALA A 596 -21.03 -4.90 -2.15
CA ALA A 596 -21.20 -3.94 -3.24
C ALA A 596 -22.65 -3.92 -3.75
N GLN A 597 -23.28 -5.09 -3.91
CA GLN A 597 -24.68 -5.17 -4.32
C GLN A 597 -25.63 -4.53 -3.30
N SER A 598 -25.37 -4.69 -2.00
CA SER A 598 -26.17 -4.06 -0.94
C SER A 598 -26.06 -2.53 -0.91
N MET A 599 -25.01 -1.98 -1.51
CA MET A 599 -24.85 -0.54 -1.76
C MET A 599 -25.59 -0.06 -3.02
N GLY A 600 -26.15 -0.99 -3.80
CA GLY A 600 -26.95 -0.75 -5.02
C GLY A 600 -26.16 -0.86 -6.32
N TYR A 601 -24.94 -1.39 -6.29
CA TYR A 601 -24.17 -1.64 -7.51
C TYR A 601 -24.63 -2.92 -8.23
N LEU A 602 -24.59 -2.86 -9.56
CA LEU A 602 -24.67 -3.98 -10.48
C LEU A 602 -23.25 -4.47 -10.76
N ILE A 603 -23.02 -5.77 -10.55
CA ILE A 603 -21.70 -6.37 -10.72
C ILE A 603 -21.49 -6.70 -12.20
N ILE A 604 -20.42 -6.16 -12.78
CA ILE A 604 -20.10 -6.30 -14.20
C ILE A 604 -18.83 -7.13 -14.38
N GLY A 605 -18.99 -8.37 -14.83
CA GLY A 605 -17.90 -9.20 -15.32
C GLY A 605 -17.56 -8.92 -16.78
N ALA A 606 -16.76 -9.82 -17.36
CA ALA A 606 -16.31 -9.86 -18.73
C ALA A 606 -15.72 -11.24 -19.03
N ARG A 607 -16.46 -12.07 -19.76
CA ARG A 607 -15.94 -13.37 -20.18
C ARG A 607 -14.99 -13.30 -21.39
N ILE A 608 -14.97 -12.17 -22.11
CA ILE A 608 -14.05 -11.98 -23.24
C ILE A 608 -12.81 -11.23 -22.74
N ASP A 609 -11.72 -11.95 -22.45
CA ASP A 609 -10.42 -11.40 -22.06
C ASP A 609 -9.34 -11.74 -23.10
N PRO A 610 -8.78 -10.75 -23.82
CA PRO A 610 -7.68 -10.97 -24.75
C PRO A 610 -6.28 -10.97 -24.11
N HIS A 611 -6.18 -10.72 -22.81
CA HIS A 611 -4.96 -10.51 -22.02
C HIS A 611 -4.11 -9.35 -22.57
N ASP A 612 -4.70 -8.17 -22.71
CA ASP A 612 -4.04 -6.96 -23.19
C ASP A 612 -3.12 -6.27 -22.15
N TRP A 613 -3.13 -6.77 -20.91
CA TRP A 613 -2.39 -6.23 -19.77
C TRP A 613 -1.00 -6.86 -19.53
N GLY A 614 -0.71 -8.03 -20.11
CA GLY A 614 0.55 -8.78 -19.92
C GLY A 614 0.41 -9.98 -18.97
N GLU A 615 1.48 -10.72 -18.68
CA GLU A 615 1.47 -11.77 -17.64
C GLU A 615 2.31 -11.34 -16.42
N PRO A 616 2.05 -11.89 -15.21
CA PRO A 616 2.90 -11.67 -14.05
C PRO A 616 4.38 -11.96 -14.35
N GLY A 617 5.29 -11.12 -13.82
CA GLY A 617 6.72 -11.23 -14.09
C GLY A 617 7.26 -10.32 -15.20
N GLY A 618 6.45 -9.39 -15.71
CA GLY A 618 6.88 -8.35 -16.65
C GLY A 618 6.89 -8.81 -18.11
N VAL A 619 6.13 -9.86 -18.44
CA VAL A 619 5.96 -10.31 -19.82
C VAL A 619 5.09 -9.28 -20.56
N PRO A 620 5.56 -8.69 -21.67
CA PRO A 620 4.78 -7.70 -22.41
C PRO A 620 3.51 -8.35 -23.00
N PRO A 621 2.40 -7.59 -23.14
CA PRO A 621 1.12 -8.11 -23.66
C PRO A 621 1.27 -8.71 -25.05
N ALA A 622 0.36 -9.56 -25.53
CA ALA A 622 0.46 -10.11 -26.89
C ALA A 622 0.48 -9.01 -27.98
N PRO A 623 1.06 -9.24 -29.17
CA PRO A 623 0.99 -8.28 -30.27
C PRO A 623 -0.46 -7.92 -30.63
N ALA A 624 -0.70 -6.68 -31.06
CA ALA A 624 -2.05 -6.16 -31.32
C ALA A 624 -2.94 -7.05 -32.22
N PRO A 625 -2.43 -7.67 -33.31
CA PRO A 625 -3.24 -8.60 -34.11
C PRO A 625 -3.70 -9.85 -33.33
N VAL A 626 -2.89 -10.34 -32.39
CA VAL A 626 -3.22 -11.50 -31.56
C VAL A 626 -4.28 -11.13 -30.53
N ILE A 627 -4.18 -9.95 -29.91
CA ILE A 627 -5.21 -9.40 -29.02
C ILE A 627 -6.55 -9.33 -29.78
N ALA A 628 -6.55 -8.71 -30.97
CA ALA A 628 -7.76 -8.59 -31.78
C ALA A 628 -8.32 -9.96 -32.20
N GLN A 629 -7.47 -10.89 -32.61
CA GLN A 629 -7.87 -12.24 -32.98
C GLN A 629 -8.55 -12.97 -31.81
N ARG A 630 -7.98 -12.91 -30.59
CA ARG A 630 -8.57 -13.53 -29.39
C ARG A 630 -9.97 -12.99 -29.09
N VAL A 631 -10.17 -11.67 -29.18
CA VAL A 631 -11.51 -11.07 -29.00
C VAL A 631 -12.49 -11.61 -30.04
N LEU A 632 -12.07 -11.70 -31.31
CA LEU A 632 -12.95 -12.15 -32.39
C LEU A 632 -13.30 -13.63 -32.30
N GLU A 633 -12.35 -14.48 -31.89
CA GLU A 633 -12.58 -15.91 -31.66
C GLU A 633 -13.57 -16.11 -30.51
N GLN A 634 -13.29 -15.52 -29.33
CA GLN A 634 -14.16 -15.63 -28.16
C GLN A 634 -15.56 -15.05 -28.40
N ALA A 635 -15.68 -13.94 -29.14
CA ALA A 635 -16.97 -13.39 -29.50
C ALA A 635 -17.77 -14.32 -30.44
N ARG A 636 -17.12 -14.94 -31.44
CA ARG A 636 -17.77 -15.89 -32.37
C ARG A 636 -18.19 -17.18 -31.69
N ASP A 637 -17.42 -17.62 -30.72
CA ASP A 637 -17.70 -18.80 -29.90
C ASP A 637 -18.79 -18.53 -28.84
N ASN A 638 -19.37 -17.31 -28.83
CA ASN A 638 -20.39 -16.85 -27.88
C ASN A 638 -19.95 -17.02 -26.41
N VAL A 639 -18.67 -16.80 -26.12
CA VAL A 639 -18.12 -16.91 -24.76
C VAL A 639 -18.73 -15.87 -23.81
N GLY A 640 -19.01 -14.67 -24.31
CA GLY A 640 -19.65 -13.58 -23.55
C GLY A 640 -20.05 -12.40 -24.44
N ASN A 641 -20.49 -11.32 -23.80
CA ASN A 641 -20.97 -10.10 -24.43
C ASN A 641 -20.20 -8.84 -24.01
N ILE A 642 -19.28 -8.91 -23.05
CA ILE A 642 -18.46 -7.80 -22.56
C ILE A 642 -16.98 -8.14 -22.74
N VAL A 643 -16.27 -7.28 -23.48
CA VAL A 643 -14.83 -7.37 -23.73
C VAL A 643 -14.08 -6.56 -22.68
N LEU A 644 -13.17 -7.21 -21.96
CA LEU A 644 -12.23 -6.57 -21.04
C LEU A 644 -11.02 -6.04 -21.80
N LEU A 645 -10.77 -4.74 -21.70
CA LEU A 645 -9.54 -4.07 -22.14
C LEU A 645 -9.05 -3.16 -21.01
N HIS A 646 -7.83 -2.64 -21.13
CA HIS A 646 -7.27 -1.73 -20.13
C HIS A 646 -6.82 -0.42 -20.77
N ASP A 647 -7.17 0.71 -20.15
CA ASP A 647 -6.71 2.05 -20.53
C ASP A 647 -5.71 2.65 -19.54
N GLY A 648 -5.54 2.06 -18.35
CA GLY A 648 -4.48 2.38 -17.38
C GLY A 648 -3.72 1.15 -16.88
N GLY A 649 -2.91 1.28 -15.82
CA GLY A 649 -2.26 0.13 -15.16
C GLY A 649 -0.96 -0.41 -15.80
N GLY A 650 -0.34 0.33 -16.73
CA GLY A 650 0.90 -0.08 -17.40
C GLY A 650 1.05 0.50 -18.81
N ASP A 651 1.95 -0.06 -19.62
CA ASP A 651 2.05 0.31 -21.05
C ASP A 651 0.87 -0.29 -21.83
N ARG A 652 0.01 0.57 -22.38
CA ARG A 652 -1.17 0.19 -23.19
C ARG A 652 -1.01 0.45 -24.69
N THR A 653 0.23 0.57 -25.17
CA THR A 653 0.50 0.76 -26.60
C THR A 653 -0.11 -0.35 -27.47
N ARG A 654 -0.09 -1.61 -27.00
CA ARG A 654 -0.65 -2.75 -27.76
C ARG A 654 -2.18 -2.72 -27.79
N THR A 655 -2.83 -2.35 -26.70
CA THR A 655 -4.29 -2.13 -26.63
C THR A 655 -4.74 -1.05 -27.60
N VAL A 656 -4.07 0.10 -27.60
CA VAL A 656 -4.36 1.23 -28.52
C VAL A 656 -4.28 0.79 -29.99
N LEU A 657 -3.28 -0.04 -30.34
CA LEU A 657 -3.10 -0.56 -31.71
C LEU A 657 -4.11 -1.66 -32.08
N ALA A 658 -4.60 -2.43 -31.10
CA ALA A 658 -5.57 -3.50 -31.32
C ALA A 658 -7.00 -2.98 -31.47
N LEU A 659 -7.35 -1.90 -30.77
CA LEU A 659 -8.72 -1.38 -30.68
C LEU A 659 -9.42 -1.15 -32.04
N PRO A 660 -8.80 -0.51 -33.06
CA PRO A 660 -9.44 -0.36 -34.37
C PRO A 660 -9.72 -1.71 -35.05
N GLN A 661 -8.80 -2.68 -34.91
CA GLN A 661 -8.93 -4.03 -35.48
C GLN A 661 -10.05 -4.82 -34.79
N ILE A 662 -10.19 -4.65 -33.47
CA ILE A 662 -11.28 -5.23 -32.69
C ILE A 662 -12.62 -4.67 -33.17
N ILE A 663 -12.77 -3.35 -33.23
CA ILE A 663 -14.03 -2.69 -33.62
C ILE A 663 -14.45 -3.07 -35.04
N ASP A 664 -13.52 -2.98 -36.00
CA ASP A 664 -13.81 -3.30 -37.40
C ASP A 664 -14.08 -4.80 -37.57
N GLY A 665 -13.33 -5.66 -36.89
CA GLY A 665 -13.49 -7.11 -36.93
C GLY A 665 -14.82 -7.58 -36.34
N LEU A 666 -15.25 -7.01 -35.20
CA LEU A 666 -16.52 -7.36 -34.56
C LEU A 666 -17.70 -6.98 -35.45
N ARG A 667 -17.66 -5.77 -36.04
CA ARG A 667 -18.68 -5.32 -37.01
C ARG A 667 -18.69 -6.19 -38.26
N ALA A 668 -17.53 -6.56 -38.79
CA ALA A 668 -17.42 -7.48 -39.93
C ALA A 668 -17.95 -8.89 -39.62
N ALA A 669 -17.85 -9.32 -38.36
CA ALA A 669 -18.43 -10.57 -37.87
C ALA A 669 -19.93 -10.46 -37.53
N GLY A 670 -20.57 -9.30 -37.75
CA GLY A 670 -22.00 -9.09 -37.56
C GLY A 670 -22.41 -8.62 -36.16
N PHE A 671 -21.47 -8.28 -35.29
CA PHE A 671 -21.77 -7.75 -33.95
C PHE A 671 -22.06 -6.25 -33.99
N THR A 672 -23.03 -5.83 -33.19
CA THR A 672 -23.32 -4.43 -32.88
C THR A 672 -22.64 -4.06 -31.56
N ILE A 673 -21.80 -3.03 -31.58
CA ILE A 673 -21.12 -2.54 -30.38
C ILE A 673 -22.08 -1.63 -29.61
N VAL A 674 -22.37 -1.96 -28.36
CA VAL A 674 -23.35 -1.30 -27.50
C VAL A 674 -22.76 -0.99 -26.12
N PRO A 675 -23.30 -0.01 -25.37
CA PRO A 675 -22.94 0.17 -23.96
C PRO A 675 -23.47 -1.00 -23.09
N VAL A 676 -22.90 -1.16 -21.89
CA VAL A 676 -23.32 -2.20 -20.93
C VAL A 676 -24.80 -2.06 -20.56
N SER A 677 -25.33 -0.82 -20.44
CA SER A 677 -26.75 -0.61 -20.15
C SER A 677 -27.71 -1.29 -21.15
N GLU A 678 -27.35 -1.34 -22.43
CA GLU A 678 -28.21 -1.91 -23.46
C GLU A 678 -28.30 -3.44 -23.38
N LEU A 679 -27.26 -4.11 -22.83
CA LEU A 679 -27.26 -5.55 -22.62
C LEU A 679 -28.32 -5.98 -21.58
N VAL A 680 -28.66 -5.10 -20.63
CA VAL A 680 -29.73 -5.31 -19.63
C VAL A 680 -31.03 -4.58 -19.98
N GLY A 681 -31.15 -4.07 -21.21
CA GLY A 681 -32.36 -3.36 -21.66
C GLY A 681 -32.62 -2.04 -20.94
N GLN A 682 -31.59 -1.43 -20.36
CA GLN A 682 -31.67 -0.12 -19.71
C GLN A 682 -30.97 0.96 -20.56
N THR A 683 -31.25 2.21 -20.23
CA THR A 683 -30.57 3.37 -20.80
C THR A 683 -29.41 3.81 -19.90
N ARG A 684 -28.41 4.47 -20.49
CA ARG A 684 -27.32 5.12 -19.74
C ARG A 684 -27.81 6.01 -18.61
N ALA A 685 -28.92 6.73 -18.78
CA ALA A 685 -29.47 7.60 -17.72
C ALA A 685 -30.10 6.83 -16.55
N GLN A 686 -30.47 5.56 -16.74
CA GLN A 686 -30.98 4.70 -15.67
C GLN A 686 -29.84 4.09 -14.85
N LEU A 687 -28.74 3.68 -15.50
CA LEU A 687 -27.54 3.18 -14.81
C LEU A 687 -26.60 4.29 -14.32
N MET A 688 -26.74 5.51 -14.84
CA MET A 688 -26.02 6.70 -14.39
C MET A 688 -26.97 7.88 -14.11
N PRO A 689 -27.81 7.78 -13.07
CA PRO A 689 -28.85 8.77 -12.81
C PRO A 689 -28.26 10.13 -12.38
N PRO A 690 -28.89 11.26 -12.78
CA PRO A 690 -28.44 12.58 -12.39
C PRO A 690 -28.67 12.84 -10.90
N LEU A 691 -27.81 13.66 -10.31
CA LEU A 691 -27.92 14.04 -8.89
C LEU A 691 -29.13 14.92 -8.58
N SER A 692 -29.78 14.64 -7.45
CA SER A 692 -30.79 15.52 -6.87
C SER A 692 -30.20 16.86 -6.42
N PHE A 693 -31.04 17.85 -6.12
CA PHE A 693 -30.56 19.16 -5.66
C PHE A 693 -29.70 19.08 -4.40
N ARG A 694 -30.10 18.26 -3.40
CA ARG A 694 -29.34 18.11 -2.15
C ARG A 694 -27.99 17.45 -2.38
N GLU A 695 -27.96 16.39 -3.20
CA GLU A 695 -26.73 15.68 -3.52
C GLU A 695 -25.75 16.55 -4.31
N ARG A 696 -26.24 17.42 -5.21
CA ARG A 696 -25.38 18.40 -5.90
C ARG A 696 -24.69 19.39 -4.96
N VAL A 697 -25.31 19.74 -3.84
CA VAL A 697 -24.67 20.62 -2.84
C VAL A 697 -23.55 19.88 -2.12
N VAL A 698 -23.80 18.65 -1.71
CA VAL A 698 -22.78 17.79 -1.06
C VAL A 698 -21.63 17.51 -2.03
N ALA A 699 -21.94 17.09 -3.25
CA ALA A 699 -20.95 16.82 -4.30
C ALA A 699 -20.06 18.04 -4.62
N ARG A 700 -20.59 19.27 -4.53
CA ARG A 700 -19.76 20.48 -4.66
C ARG A 700 -18.82 20.70 -3.47
N ALA A 701 -19.25 20.35 -2.26
CA ALA A 701 -18.38 20.40 -1.08
C ALA A 701 -17.28 19.34 -1.16
N ASP A 702 -17.63 18.11 -1.56
CA ASP A 702 -16.68 17.02 -1.82
C ASP A 702 -15.68 17.42 -2.91
N GLY A 703 -16.17 17.97 -4.03
CA GLY A 703 -15.33 18.45 -5.14
C GLY A 703 -14.36 19.56 -4.75
N LEU A 704 -14.74 20.45 -3.82
CA LEU A 704 -13.83 21.44 -3.26
C LEU A 704 -12.67 20.79 -2.52
N ILE A 705 -12.91 19.69 -1.81
CA ILE A 705 -11.89 18.96 -1.04
C ILE A 705 -10.96 18.19 -1.95
N PHE A 706 -11.49 17.46 -2.95
CA PHE A 706 -10.66 16.81 -3.98
C PHE A 706 -9.79 17.85 -4.72
N THR A 707 -10.37 19.00 -5.07
CA THR A 707 -9.61 20.10 -5.69
C THR A 707 -8.55 20.64 -4.73
N MET A 708 -8.88 20.92 -3.46
CA MET A 708 -7.92 21.40 -2.46
C MET A 708 -6.78 20.40 -2.24
N TYR A 709 -7.08 19.10 -2.24
CA TYR A 709 -6.09 18.05 -2.16
C TYR A 709 -5.11 18.13 -3.34
N GLU A 710 -5.61 18.19 -4.58
CA GLU A 710 -4.75 18.31 -5.77
C GLU A 710 -3.91 19.58 -5.77
N TRP A 711 -4.53 20.73 -5.48
CA TRP A 711 -3.80 21.99 -5.39
C TRP A 711 -2.75 21.96 -4.28
N SER A 712 -3.04 21.32 -3.15
CA SER A 712 -2.07 21.18 -2.06
C SER A 712 -0.88 20.32 -2.47
N ARG A 713 -1.12 19.18 -3.14
CA ARG A 713 -0.09 18.28 -3.65
C ARG A 713 0.81 18.98 -4.67
N LEU A 714 0.22 19.64 -5.66
CA LEU A 714 0.94 20.42 -6.67
C LEU A 714 1.71 21.61 -6.06
N SER A 715 1.10 22.33 -5.12
CA SER A 715 1.74 23.47 -4.45
C SER A 715 2.93 23.03 -3.61
N VAL A 716 2.80 21.93 -2.88
CA VAL A 716 3.90 21.35 -2.09
C VAL A 716 5.04 20.92 -3.01
N ALA A 717 4.75 20.20 -4.11
CA ALA A 717 5.76 19.80 -5.07
C ALA A 717 6.46 21.01 -5.72
N PHE A 718 5.69 22.04 -6.11
CA PHE A 718 6.23 23.27 -6.67
C PHE A 718 7.12 24.03 -5.69
N ILE A 719 6.65 24.25 -4.44
CA ILE A 719 7.42 24.91 -3.38
C ILE A 719 8.70 24.13 -3.08
N PHE A 720 8.63 22.79 -3.11
CA PHE A 720 9.79 21.92 -2.90
C PHE A 720 10.84 22.09 -3.99
N VAL A 721 10.45 21.93 -5.26
CA VAL A 721 11.37 22.08 -6.42
C VAL A 721 11.94 23.50 -6.47
N LEU A 722 11.09 24.52 -6.27
CA LEU A 722 11.50 25.92 -6.24
C LEU A 722 12.47 26.19 -5.08
N GLY A 723 12.16 25.70 -3.88
CA GLY A 723 12.99 25.88 -2.69
C GLY A 723 14.38 25.25 -2.84
N ILE A 724 14.46 24.01 -3.33
CA ILE A 724 15.73 23.35 -3.63
C ILE A 724 16.50 24.15 -4.69
N GLY A 725 15.86 24.50 -5.80
CA GLY A 725 16.48 25.27 -6.87
C GLY A 725 17.06 26.61 -6.38
N LEU A 726 16.31 27.35 -5.57
CA LEU A 726 16.74 28.64 -5.01
C LEU A 726 17.89 28.49 -4.02
N VAL A 727 17.83 27.52 -3.10
CA VAL A 727 18.89 27.30 -2.09
C VAL A 727 20.17 26.81 -2.76
N SER A 728 20.08 25.86 -3.68
CA SER A 728 21.24 25.35 -4.43
C SER A 728 21.86 26.44 -5.31
N ALA A 729 21.05 27.22 -6.03
CA ALA A 729 21.55 28.34 -6.83
C ALA A 729 22.26 29.39 -5.95
N ARG A 730 21.66 29.74 -4.80
CA ARG A 730 22.29 30.65 -3.84
C ARG A 730 23.62 30.12 -3.33
N ALA A 731 23.68 28.86 -2.90
CA ALA A 731 24.90 28.25 -2.37
C ALA A 731 26.05 28.30 -3.41
N ILE A 732 25.73 27.98 -4.67
CA ILE A 732 26.70 28.09 -5.78
C ILE A 732 27.15 29.54 -5.99
N VAL A 733 26.22 30.50 -6.06
CA VAL A 733 26.56 31.92 -6.28
C VAL A 733 27.39 32.48 -5.13
N VAL A 734 26.99 32.25 -3.88
CA VAL A 734 27.74 32.73 -2.70
C VAL A 734 29.12 32.06 -2.64
N GLY A 735 29.21 30.75 -2.88
CA GLY A 735 30.48 30.03 -2.92
C GLY A 735 31.42 30.57 -3.99
N LEU A 736 30.92 30.81 -5.22
CA LEU A 736 31.71 31.39 -6.31
C LEU A 736 32.17 32.82 -5.99
N LEU A 737 31.29 33.67 -5.47
CA LEU A 737 31.64 35.06 -5.10
C LEU A 737 32.68 35.10 -3.98
N ALA A 738 32.57 34.22 -2.98
CA ALA A 738 33.55 34.12 -1.89
C ALA A 738 34.92 33.61 -2.39
N ILE A 739 34.94 32.66 -3.34
CA ILE A 739 36.19 32.23 -3.99
C ILE A 739 36.82 33.38 -4.78
N ILE A 740 36.02 34.16 -5.53
CA ILE A 740 36.50 35.34 -6.27
C ILE A 740 37.09 36.37 -5.31
N GLU A 741 36.41 36.62 -4.19
CA GLU A 741 36.87 37.56 -3.16
C GLU A 741 38.23 37.16 -2.57
N LYS A 742 38.48 35.88 -2.31
CA LYS A 742 39.78 35.38 -1.83
C LYS A 742 40.96 35.68 -2.76
N PHE A 743 40.72 35.83 -4.06
CA PHE A 743 41.76 36.20 -5.03
C PHE A 743 41.95 37.72 -5.17
N ARG A 744 41.20 38.52 -4.43
CA ARG A 744 41.35 39.98 -4.39
C ARG A 744 42.60 40.35 -3.57
N PRO A 745 43.38 41.36 -4.00
CA PRO A 745 44.49 41.85 -3.19
C PRO A 745 44.03 42.34 -1.82
N ALA A 746 44.80 42.04 -0.79
CA ALA A 746 44.56 42.58 0.56
C ALA A 746 44.53 44.12 0.54
N PRO A 747 43.76 44.75 1.45
CA PRO A 747 43.79 46.19 1.62
C PRO A 747 45.24 46.65 1.88
N PRO A 748 45.72 47.72 1.22
CA PRO A 748 47.06 48.23 1.49
C PRO A 748 47.15 48.73 2.94
N ASP A 749 48.23 48.37 3.62
CA ASP A 749 48.51 48.92 4.94
C ASP A 749 48.89 50.40 4.82
N HIS A 750 48.30 51.21 5.70
CA HIS A 750 48.56 52.64 5.80
C HIS A 750 49.17 52.93 7.17
N PRO A 751 50.47 52.66 7.38
CA PRO A 751 51.12 52.79 8.69
C PRO A 751 51.07 54.23 9.23
N ASP A 752 50.99 55.24 8.36
CA ASP A 752 50.84 56.66 8.73
C ASP A 752 49.40 57.05 9.10
N PHE A 753 48.40 56.20 8.80
CA PHE A 753 46.99 56.43 9.08
C PHE A 753 46.59 55.75 10.40
N GLN A 754 46.85 56.43 11.51
CA GLN A 754 46.55 55.92 12.86
C GLN A 754 45.61 56.85 13.65
N PRO A 755 44.40 57.19 13.17
CA PRO A 755 43.49 58.11 13.88
C PRO A 755 43.18 57.62 15.32
N PRO A 756 42.87 58.50 16.28
CA PRO A 756 42.36 58.07 17.58
C PRO A 756 41.13 57.16 17.42
N VAL A 757 41.00 56.17 18.30
CA VAL A 757 39.91 55.19 18.33
C VAL A 757 39.25 55.18 19.71
N SER A 758 37.92 55.22 19.75
CA SER A 758 37.14 54.98 20.96
C SER A 758 36.49 53.60 20.88
N VAL A 759 36.82 52.70 21.82
CA VAL A 759 36.24 51.37 21.94
C VAL A 759 35.07 51.43 22.92
N LEU A 760 33.87 51.05 22.50
CA LEU A 760 32.65 51.07 23.31
C LEU A 760 32.26 49.65 23.69
N ILE A 761 32.12 49.41 24.99
CA ILE A 761 31.76 48.10 25.56
C ILE A 761 30.51 48.26 26.44
N PRO A 762 29.32 47.85 25.97
CA PRO A 762 28.11 47.85 26.79
C PRO A 762 28.07 46.58 27.65
N ALA A 763 27.87 46.73 28.97
CA ALA A 763 27.85 45.62 29.92
C ALA A 763 26.53 45.62 30.72
N TYR A 764 25.94 44.42 30.91
CA TYR A 764 24.83 44.20 31.83
C TYR A 764 24.83 42.76 32.34
N ASN A 765 25.22 42.58 33.59
CA ASN A 765 25.40 41.27 34.24
C ASN A 765 26.39 40.34 33.50
N GLU A 766 27.65 40.74 33.46
CA GLU A 766 28.75 40.12 32.70
C GLU A 766 29.97 39.83 33.60
N GLU A 767 29.76 39.57 34.90
CA GLU A 767 30.82 39.43 35.90
C GLU A 767 31.86 38.34 35.58
N GLU A 768 31.47 37.30 34.82
CA GLU A 768 32.33 36.18 34.45
C GLU A 768 33.35 36.53 33.33
N VAL A 769 33.02 37.49 32.46
CA VAL A 769 33.73 37.72 31.18
C VAL A 769 34.29 39.14 31.01
N ILE A 770 33.70 40.15 31.66
CA ILE A 770 33.97 41.57 31.37
C ILE A 770 35.44 41.97 31.54
N ILE A 771 36.13 41.43 32.55
CA ILE A 771 37.54 41.74 32.83
C ILE A 771 38.44 41.27 31.68
N TYR A 772 38.20 40.06 31.16
CA TYR A 772 38.98 39.51 30.06
C TYR A 772 38.78 40.32 28.78
N THR A 773 37.53 40.74 28.51
CA THR A 773 37.19 41.59 27.38
C THR A 773 37.93 42.92 27.43
N VAL A 774 37.84 43.67 28.54
CA VAL A 774 38.53 44.97 28.68
C VAL A 774 40.05 44.81 28.58
N ASN A 775 40.63 43.79 29.23
CA ASN A 775 42.07 43.53 29.13
C ASN A 775 42.51 43.21 27.70
N SER A 776 41.76 42.40 26.94
CA SER A 776 42.11 42.08 25.55
C SER A 776 42.17 43.33 24.65
N VAL A 777 41.34 44.33 24.93
CA VAL A 777 41.36 45.62 24.22
C VAL A 777 42.58 46.45 24.62
N LEU A 778 42.96 46.45 25.91
CA LEU A 778 44.16 47.13 26.41
C LEU A 778 45.45 46.49 25.93
N GLU A 779 45.44 45.20 25.59
CA GLU A 779 46.55 44.46 24.97
C GLU A 779 46.71 44.74 23.47
N SER A 780 45.81 45.54 22.87
CA SER A 780 45.89 45.88 21.45
C SER A 780 47.18 46.62 21.10
N ASP A 781 47.72 46.34 19.90
CA ASP A 781 48.91 46.99 19.36
C ASP A 781 48.66 48.43 18.87
N TYR A 782 47.41 48.90 18.94
CA TYR A 782 47.01 50.20 18.40
C TYR A 782 47.34 51.36 19.37
N PRO A 783 48.15 52.36 18.98
CA PRO A 783 48.78 53.28 19.93
C PRO A 783 47.86 54.39 20.50
N ARG A 784 46.73 54.69 19.85
CA ARG A 784 45.83 55.80 20.23
C ARG A 784 44.41 55.30 20.47
N LEU A 785 44.21 54.54 21.55
CA LEU A 785 42.92 53.98 21.92
C LEU A 785 42.42 54.52 23.27
N GLU A 786 41.11 54.75 23.37
CA GLU A 786 40.38 54.91 24.64
C GLU A 786 39.31 53.82 24.74
N VAL A 787 39.03 53.32 25.93
CA VAL A 787 38.00 52.32 26.19
C VAL A 787 36.90 52.95 27.04
N ILE A 788 35.66 52.88 26.58
CA ILE A 788 34.48 53.38 27.28
C ILE A 788 33.58 52.18 27.58
N VAL A 789 33.50 51.82 28.85
CA VAL A 789 32.66 50.73 29.33
C VAL A 789 31.42 51.33 29.99
N VAL A 790 30.23 50.92 29.54
CA VAL A 790 28.96 51.36 30.13
C VAL A 790 28.30 50.20 30.84
N ASP A 791 28.26 50.25 32.17
CA ASP A 791 27.48 49.35 33.01
C ASP A 791 26.02 49.84 33.06
N ASP A 792 25.14 49.11 32.37
CA ASP A 792 23.70 49.42 32.25
C ASP A 792 22.88 48.87 33.41
N GLY A 793 23.31 49.19 34.64
CA GLY A 793 22.60 48.88 35.86
C GLY A 793 22.64 47.40 36.21
N SER A 794 23.82 46.79 36.11
CA SER A 794 24.04 45.39 36.50
C SER A 794 23.56 45.11 37.93
N THR A 795 23.07 43.89 38.12
CA THR A 795 22.55 43.35 39.39
C THR A 795 23.51 42.35 40.05
N ASP A 796 24.58 41.98 39.35
CA ASP A 796 25.70 41.16 39.82
C ASP A 796 26.93 42.05 40.10
N ASN A 797 28.13 41.46 40.28
CA ASN A 797 29.33 42.22 40.63
C ASN A 797 30.00 42.93 39.45
N THR A 798 29.39 42.97 38.25
CA THR A 798 30.00 43.57 37.04
C THR A 798 30.51 44.99 37.28
N GLY A 799 29.68 45.85 37.89
CA GLY A 799 30.04 47.23 38.15
C GLY A 799 31.20 47.37 39.15
N GLU A 800 31.16 46.59 40.25
CA GLU A 800 32.20 46.59 41.28
C GLU A 800 33.56 46.13 40.72
N LEU A 801 33.55 45.08 39.89
CA LEU A 801 34.75 44.55 39.23
C LEU A 801 35.36 45.55 38.25
N LEU A 802 34.53 46.31 37.52
CA LEU A 802 34.99 47.36 36.61
C LEU A 802 35.69 48.51 37.36
N ASP A 803 35.09 48.96 38.47
CA ASP A 803 35.66 50.02 39.31
C ASP A 803 36.96 49.57 39.97
N GLU A 804 36.99 48.37 40.55
CA GLU A 804 38.16 47.81 41.23
C GLU A 804 39.36 47.68 40.28
N GLN A 805 39.13 47.13 39.08
CA GLN A 805 40.21 46.81 38.16
C GLN A 805 40.62 47.98 37.26
N PHE A 806 39.68 48.85 36.88
CA PHE A 806 39.90 49.86 35.84
C PHE A 806 39.59 51.31 36.25
N GLY A 807 39.01 51.56 37.42
CA GLY A 807 38.64 52.92 37.88
C GLY A 807 39.81 53.92 37.99
N HIS A 808 41.06 53.43 37.98
CA HIS A 808 42.27 54.25 37.98
C HIS A 808 43.08 54.20 36.67
N ASN A 809 42.62 53.46 35.66
CA ASN A 809 43.32 53.35 34.38
C ASN A 809 42.95 54.54 33.46
N PRO A 810 43.89 55.41 33.07
CA PRO A 810 43.59 56.59 32.25
C PRO A 810 43.12 56.26 30.82
N ALA A 811 43.32 55.03 30.36
CA ALA A 811 42.83 54.56 29.05
C ALA A 811 41.40 54.00 29.12
N VAL A 812 40.84 53.78 30.32
CA VAL A 812 39.50 53.20 30.52
C VAL A 812 38.60 54.19 31.25
N ARG A 813 37.40 54.39 30.72
CA ARG A 813 36.34 55.18 31.35
C ARG A 813 35.13 54.29 31.59
N VAL A 814 34.84 54.06 32.87
CA VAL A 814 33.67 53.30 33.32
C VAL A 814 32.52 54.28 33.58
N ILE A 815 31.33 53.96 33.06
CA ILE A 815 30.11 54.76 33.19
C ILE A 815 29.00 53.85 33.73
N HIS A 816 28.44 54.18 34.89
CA HIS A 816 27.28 53.48 35.44
C HIS A 816 25.99 54.24 35.12
N GLN A 817 24.97 53.53 34.64
CA GLN A 817 23.64 54.10 34.39
C GLN A 817 22.52 53.14 34.83
N PRO A 818 21.29 53.61 35.06
CA PRO A 818 20.14 52.72 35.23
C PRO A 818 19.88 51.90 33.96
N ASN A 819 19.40 50.66 34.12
CA ASN A 819 19.15 49.76 33.00
C ASN A 819 18.13 50.35 32.01
N HIS A 820 18.64 50.70 30.82
CA HIS A 820 17.86 51.26 29.72
C HIS A 820 18.04 50.50 28.40
N GLY A 821 18.77 49.38 28.39
CA GLY A 821 18.99 48.54 27.21
C GLY A 821 20.31 48.83 26.48
N LYS A 822 20.78 47.83 25.72
CA LYS A 822 22.09 47.86 25.01
C LYS A 822 22.25 49.06 24.10
N SER A 823 21.21 49.37 23.31
CA SER A 823 21.24 50.51 22.40
C SER A 823 21.35 51.84 23.14
N ALA A 824 20.78 51.96 24.36
CA ALA A 824 20.88 53.16 25.18
C ALA A 824 22.29 53.28 25.79
N ALA A 825 22.85 52.19 26.31
CA ALA A 825 24.23 52.13 26.79
C ALA A 825 25.24 52.50 25.70
N LEU A 826 25.10 51.92 24.50
CA LEU A 826 25.94 52.25 23.34
C LEU A 826 25.76 53.72 22.88
N SER A 827 24.55 54.26 22.96
CA SER A 827 24.31 55.68 22.63
C SER A 827 24.96 56.63 23.62
N HIS A 828 24.96 56.28 24.91
CA HIS A 828 25.66 57.04 25.95
C HIS A 828 27.18 56.96 25.73
N ALA A 829 27.72 55.77 25.49
CA ALA A 829 29.12 55.57 25.17
C ALA A 829 29.56 56.38 23.92
N LEU A 830 28.73 56.38 22.87
CA LEU A 830 28.99 57.14 21.64
C LEU A 830 28.96 58.66 21.86
N ALA A 831 28.10 59.16 22.75
CA ALA A 831 28.03 60.59 23.09
C ALA A 831 29.28 61.06 23.85
N GLU A 832 29.88 60.15 24.62
CA GLU A 832 31.10 60.40 25.39
C GLU A 832 32.38 60.19 24.56
N ALA A 833 32.30 59.45 23.46
CA ALA A 833 33.44 59.15 22.58
C ALA A 833 34.06 60.42 21.97
N SER A 834 35.39 60.51 22.02
CA SER A 834 36.14 61.69 21.53
C SER A 834 36.79 61.46 20.15
N SER A 835 36.75 60.24 19.64
CA SER A 835 37.46 59.82 18.43
C SER A 835 36.60 59.85 17.16
N GLY A 836 37.26 60.01 16.00
CA GLY A 836 36.60 59.95 14.70
C GLY A 836 36.26 58.53 14.22
N ILE A 837 36.90 57.51 14.82
CA ILE A 837 36.65 56.09 14.60
C ILE A 837 36.17 55.46 15.90
N ILE A 838 35.07 54.72 15.81
CA ILE A 838 34.41 54.07 16.93
C ILE A 838 34.50 52.58 16.71
N VAL A 839 35.00 51.82 17.68
CA VAL A 839 34.99 50.37 17.67
C VAL A 839 33.98 49.90 18.71
N THR A 840 33.10 48.96 18.36
CA THR A 840 32.17 48.35 19.33
C THR A 840 32.54 46.90 19.53
N ILE A 841 32.58 46.49 20.80
CA ILE A 841 32.91 45.14 21.25
C ILE A 841 31.88 44.74 22.31
N ASP A 842 31.36 43.52 22.21
CA ASP A 842 30.43 42.98 23.21
C ASP A 842 31.19 42.56 24.47
N ALA A 843 30.55 42.66 25.64
CA ALA A 843 31.19 42.38 26.94
C ALA A 843 31.73 40.95 27.10
N ASP A 844 31.31 40.02 26.25
CA ASP A 844 31.69 38.60 26.20
C ASP A 844 32.69 38.28 25.06
N THR A 845 33.31 39.30 24.45
CA THR A 845 34.16 39.14 23.28
C THR A 845 35.58 39.64 23.53
N THR A 846 36.56 38.74 23.45
CA THR A 846 37.99 39.11 23.46
C THR A 846 38.49 39.32 22.04
N VAL A 847 39.47 40.21 21.85
CA VAL A 847 40.02 40.53 20.52
C VAL A 847 41.50 40.19 20.41
N GLU A 848 41.95 39.80 19.22
CA GLU A 848 43.40 39.61 18.96
C GLU A 848 44.14 40.97 19.02
N PRO A 849 45.43 41.00 19.43
CA PRO A 849 46.16 42.25 19.62
C PRO A 849 46.16 43.19 18.39
N ASP A 850 46.18 42.62 17.18
CA ASP A 850 46.21 43.35 15.91
C ASP A 850 44.82 43.63 15.29
N ALA A 851 43.73 43.22 15.94
CA ALA A 851 42.38 43.29 15.40
C ALA A 851 41.94 44.74 15.14
N VAL A 852 42.21 45.66 16.09
CA VAL A 852 41.85 47.08 15.95
C VAL A 852 42.63 47.72 14.81
N SER A 853 43.94 47.48 14.71
CA SER A 853 44.81 47.95 13.63
C SER A 853 44.28 47.52 12.25
N LYS A 854 43.90 46.25 12.11
CA LYS A 854 43.34 45.68 10.88
C LYS A 854 41.97 46.27 10.51
N LEU A 855 41.12 46.58 11.48
CA LEU A 855 39.84 47.26 11.22
C LEU A 855 40.07 48.71 10.76
N VAL A 856 40.97 49.44 11.42
CA VAL A 856 41.15 50.88 11.21
C VAL A 856 41.75 51.21 9.83
N ARG A 857 42.61 50.35 9.26
CA ARG A 857 43.29 50.59 7.97
C ARG A 857 42.32 50.91 6.82
N HIS A 858 41.11 50.35 6.84
CA HIS A 858 40.08 50.57 5.81
C HIS A 858 39.53 52.01 5.79
N PHE A 859 39.57 52.72 6.91
CA PHE A 859 39.06 54.09 7.00
C PHE A 859 39.95 55.13 6.33
N ALA A 860 41.14 54.74 5.86
CA ALA A 860 41.94 55.55 4.95
C ALA A 860 41.15 55.90 3.68
N ASN A 861 40.20 55.04 3.28
CA ASN A 861 39.21 55.37 2.28
C ASN A 861 38.05 56.19 2.90
N PRO A 862 37.85 57.46 2.50
CA PRO A 862 36.84 58.32 3.10
C PRO A 862 35.40 57.89 2.81
N ARG A 863 35.15 56.95 1.88
CA ARG A 863 33.81 56.43 1.59
C ARG A 863 33.39 55.27 2.50
N VAL A 864 34.32 54.70 3.27
CA VAL A 864 34.05 53.59 4.19
C VAL A 864 33.42 54.17 5.45
N GLY A 865 32.18 53.75 5.72
CA GLY A 865 31.41 54.13 6.90
C GLY A 865 31.47 53.09 8.02
N ALA A 866 31.68 51.82 7.70
CA ALA A 866 31.81 50.74 8.67
C ALA A 866 32.70 49.60 8.15
N VAL A 867 33.27 48.83 9.08
CA VAL A 867 34.08 47.64 8.82
C VAL A 867 33.64 46.54 9.79
N ALA A 868 33.28 45.37 9.25
CA ALA A 868 32.93 44.19 10.02
C ALA A 868 34.18 43.33 10.26
N GLY A 869 34.42 42.95 11.53
CA GLY A 869 35.45 41.98 11.88
C GLY A 869 34.97 40.53 11.76
N ASN A 870 35.93 39.61 11.87
CA ASN A 870 35.73 38.17 11.87
C ASN A 870 35.51 37.66 13.31
N VAL A 871 34.25 37.50 13.68
CA VAL A 871 33.89 36.95 15.00
C VAL A 871 33.97 35.43 14.95
N LYS A 872 34.57 34.79 15.96
CA LYS A 872 34.71 33.34 16.11
C LYS A 872 34.24 32.90 17.49
N VAL A 873 33.73 31.67 17.59
CA VAL A 873 33.30 31.08 18.87
C VAL A 873 34.53 30.58 19.64
N GLY A 874 34.72 31.08 20.86
CA GLY A 874 35.81 30.68 21.76
C GLY A 874 35.53 29.38 22.52
N ASN A 875 34.37 29.28 23.19
CA ASN A 875 34.00 28.16 24.06
C ASN A 875 33.42 26.92 23.32
N ARG A 876 34.26 26.15 22.63
CA ARG A 876 33.84 24.98 21.81
C ARG A 876 33.68 23.67 22.60
N VAL A 877 33.08 23.75 23.79
CA VAL A 877 32.99 22.66 24.78
C VAL A 877 31.87 21.64 24.52
N SER A 878 30.80 22.00 23.79
CA SER A 878 29.64 21.13 23.55
C SER A 878 29.29 21.02 22.07
N TRP A 879 28.43 20.06 21.70
CA TRP A 879 27.89 19.99 20.34
C TRP A 879 27.16 21.26 19.94
N LEU A 880 26.50 21.94 20.88
CA LEU A 880 25.75 23.18 20.62
C LEU A 880 26.68 24.33 20.23
N THR A 881 27.76 24.53 21.01
CA THR A 881 28.73 25.59 20.73
C THR A 881 29.58 25.29 19.49
N ARG A 882 29.84 24.01 19.20
CA ARG A 882 30.45 23.56 17.93
C ARG A 882 29.55 23.78 16.72
N TRP A 883 28.25 23.52 16.81
CA TRP A 883 27.32 23.83 15.71
C TRP A 883 27.18 25.33 15.48
N GLN A 884 27.26 26.15 16.53
CA GLN A 884 27.31 27.60 16.38
C GLN A 884 28.62 28.05 15.74
N ALA A 885 29.77 27.47 16.12
CA ALA A 885 31.05 27.74 15.46
C ALA A 885 30.99 27.40 13.96
N LEU A 886 30.41 26.24 13.62
CA LEU A 886 30.18 25.81 12.24
C LEU A 886 29.29 26.81 11.47
N GLU A 887 28.22 27.32 12.08
CA GLU A 887 27.36 28.34 11.47
C GLU A 887 28.10 29.67 11.22
N TYR A 888 28.97 30.10 12.15
CA TYR A 888 29.75 31.33 11.97
C TYR A 888 30.66 31.23 10.74
N VAL A 889 31.32 30.09 10.54
CA VAL A 889 32.17 29.84 9.37
C VAL A 889 31.33 29.77 8.08
N THR A 890 30.27 28.94 8.09
CA THR A 890 29.54 28.55 6.87
C THR A 890 28.47 29.55 6.42
N SER A 891 27.86 30.28 7.35
CA SER A 891 26.77 31.22 7.06
C SER A 891 27.13 32.68 7.32
N GLN A 892 27.92 33.01 8.35
CA GLN A 892 28.26 34.41 8.59
C GLN A 892 29.47 34.86 7.76
N ASN A 893 30.60 34.17 7.89
CA ASN A 893 31.86 34.59 7.27
C ASN A 893 31.82 34.41 5.75
N LEU A 894 31.34 33.25 5.27
CA LEU A 894 31.21 33.00 3.84
C LEU A 894 30.30 34.02 3.14
N GLU A 895 29.15 34.35 3.75
CA GLU A 895 28.22 35.35 3.18
C GLU A 895 28.80 36.76 3.22
N LYS A 896 29.50 37.15 4.30
CA LYS A 896 30.15 38.47 4.39
C LYS A 896 31.22 38.65 3.32
N ARG A 897 32.05 37.62 3.05
CA ARG A 897 33.03 37.63 1.95
C ARG A 897 32.36 37.86 0.59
N ALA A 898 31.33 37.07 0.30
CA ALA A 898 30.59 37.20 -0.96
C ALA A 898 29.92 38.58 -1.10
N PHE A 899 29.38 39.13 0.00
CA PHE A 899 28.65 40.39 -0.01
C PHE A 899 29.54 41.64 0.11
N ASP A 900 30.78 41.52 0.60
CA ASP A 900 31.79 42.57 0.51
C ASP A 900 32.08 42.91 -0.96
N LEU A 901 32.24 41.89 -1.80
CA LEU A 901 32.48 42.04 -3.24
C LEU A 901 31.37 42.84 -3.94
N LEU A 902 30.13 42.70 -3.46
CA LEU A 902 28.94 43.36 -3.99
C LEU A 902 28.58 44.66 -3.24
N ASP A 903 29.38 45.07 -2.26
CA ASP A 903 29.12 46.20 -1.37
C ASP A 903 27.69 46.09 -0.77
N CYS A 904 27.33 44.95 -0.21
CA CYS A 904 25.95 44.69 0.25
C CYS A 904 25.88 43.88 1.54
N ILE A 905 26.87 44.03 2.42
CA ILE A 905 26.89 43.41 3.74
C ILE A 905 25.64 43.83 4.54
N PRO A 906 24.78 42.89 4.98
CA PRO A 906 23.52 43.20 5.63
C PRO A 906 23.67 43.47 7.13
N VAL A 907 24.76 42.97 7.76
CA VAL A 907 25.02 43.10 9.20
C VAL A 907 26.51 43.26 9.46
N VAL A 908 26.87 44.32 10.16
CA VAL A 908 28.17 44.53 10.81
C VAL A 908 27.99 44.16 12.30
N PRO A 909 28.62 43.08 12.81
CA PRO A 909 28.28 42.51 14.11
C PRO A 909 28.73 43.40 15.28
N GLY A 910 27.91 43.51 16.31
CA GLY A 910 28.26 44.26 17.54
C GLY A 910 29.51 43.74 18.28
N ALA A 911 29.77 42.43 18.22
CA ALA A 911 30.88 41.78 18.91
C ALA A 911 32.28 42.23 18.44
N LEU A 912 32.45 42.59 17.17
CA LEU A 912 33.68 43.19 16.66
C LEU A 912 33.39 44.00 15.40
N SER A 913 33.25 45.31 15.56
CA SER A 913 33.02 46.21 14.44
C SER A 913 33.63 47.57 14.64
N ALA A 914 33.99 48.22 13.53
CA ALA A 914 34.48 49.58 13.50
C ALA A 914 33.57 50.46 12.64
N TRP A 915 33.40 51.72 13.06
CA TRP A 915 32.45 52.67 12.50
C TRP A 915 33.11 54.04 12.39
N ARG A 916 32.81 54.75 11.30
CA ARG A 916 33.17 56.17 11.18
C ARG A 916 32.15 56.99 11.98
N ALA A 917 32.61 57.79 12.94
CA ALA A 917 31.72 58.60 13.79
C ALA A 917 30.77 59.47 12.95
N GLN A 918 31.27 60.10 11.87
CA GLN A 918 30.44 60.87 10.94
C GLN A 918 29.30 60.04 10.32
N ALA A 919 29.57 58.82 9.89
CA ALA A 919 28.55 57.95 9.28
C ALA A 919 27.47 57.56 10.30
N MET A 920 27.85 57.33 11.57
CA MET A 920 26.90 57.08 12.65
C MET A 920 26.03 58.32 12.92
N HIS A 921 26.63 59.51 12.99
CA HIS A 921 25.89 60.76 13.19
C HIS A 921 24.91 61.06 12.04
N ASP A 922 25.33 60.88 10.79
CA ASP A 922 24.49 61.06 9.60
C ASP A 922 23.26 60.13 9.61
N CYS A 923 23.39 58.96 10.24
CA CYS A 923 22.36 57.94 10.31
C CYS A 923 21.52 57.98 11.60
N GLY A 924 21.87 58.86 12.55
CA GLY A 924 21.16 59.02 13.82
C GLY A 924 21.61 58.10 14.97
N GLY A 925 22.78 57.45 14.83
CA GLY A 925 23.39 56.60 15.86
C GLY A 925 22.64 55.30 16.11
N PHE A 926 22.86 54.69 17.29
CA PHE A 926 22.13 53.50 17.72
C PHE A 926 20.69 53.86 18.10
N THR A 927 19.70 53.20 17.48
CA THR A 927 18.29 53.46 17.77
C THR A 927 17.63 52.31 18.51
N ALA A 928 16.82 52.63 19.53
CA ALA A 928 16.13 51.66 20.38
C ALA A 928 14.79 51.13 19.79
N ASP A 929 14.47 51.43 18.53
CA ASP A 929 13.24 50.94 17.88
C ASP A 929 13.38 49.50 17.33
N THR A 930 14.59 48.94 17.34
CA THR A 930 14.90 47.54 16.98
C THR A 930 15.78 46.89 18.05
N VAL A 931 15.63 45.58 18.31
CA VAL A 931 16.47 44.85 19.29
C VAL A 931 17.84 44.40 18.76
N ALA A 932 18.06 44.48 17.45
CA ALA A 932 19.35 44.29 16.80
C ALA A 932 19.81 45.64 16.21
N GLU A 933 20.33 46.50 17.08
CA GLU A 933 20.77 47.85 16.77
C GLU A 933 21.88 47.89 15.71
N ASP A 934 22.74 46.87 15.70
CA ASP A 934 23.86 46.70 14.78
C ASP A 934 23.38 46.45 13.34
N THR A 935 22.40 45.57 13.18
CA THR A 935 21.75 45.23 11.91
C THR A 935 21.01 46.44 11.34
N ASP A 936 20.27 47.16 12.17
CA ASP A 936 19.55 48.36 11.73
C ASP A 936 20.49 49.50 11.33
N LEU A 937 21.54 49.76 12.11
CA LEU A 937 22.54 50.77 11.79
C LEU A 937 23.29 50.42 10.49
N THR A 938 23.63 49.14 10.29
CA THR A 938 24.27 48.64 9.06
C THR A 938 23.43 49.00 7.82
N ILE A 939 22.14 48.65 7.85
CA ILE A 939 21.23 48.93 6.72
C ILE A 939 21.05 50.45 6.53
N THR A 940 21.00 51.22 7.62
CA THR A 940 20.84 52.68 7.55
C THR A 940 22.07 53.37 6.95
N ILE A 941 23.29 52.96 7.34
CA ILE A 941 24.55 53.44 6.76
C ILE A 941 24.65 53.11 5.27
N ARG A 942 24.29 51.88 4.87
CA ARG A 942 24.20 51.52 3.44
C ARG A 942 23.16 52.35 2.70
N ARG A 943 21.99 52.56 3.31
CA ARG A 943 20.91 53.37 2.73
C ARG A 943 21.32 54.83 2.53
N ALA A 944 22.24 55.35 3.35
CA ALA A 944 22.84 56.68 3.21
C ALA A 944 23.96 56.75 2.16
N GLY A 945 24.41 55.61 1.61
CA GLY A 945 25.39 55.52 0.52
C GLY A 945 26.84 55.28 0.96
N TRP A 946 27.08 55.05 2.25
CA TRP A 946 28.39 54.72 2.79
C TRP A 946 28.78 53.28 2.47
N LYS A 947 30.07 53.03 2.14
CA LYS A 947 30.61 51.68 1.94
C LYS A 947 30.80 50.93 3.26
N ILE A 948 30.59 49.62 3.20
CA ILE A 948 30.85 48.73 4.33
C ILE A 948 31.79 47.65 3.84
N ASN A 949 32.88 47.45 4.57
CA ASN A 949 33.91 46.48 4.26
C ASN A 949 33.90 45.32 5.28
N TYR A 950 34.41 44.16 4.87
CA TYR A 950 34.72 43.04 5.75
C TYR A 950 36.24 42.87 5.89
N GLU A 951 36.72 42.69 7.12
CA GLU A 951 38.12 42.39 7.42
C GLU A 951 38.21 40.99 8.04
N GLU A 952 38.70 40.04 7.24
CA GLU A 952 38.77 38.62 7.63
C GLU A 952 39.83 38.36 8.72
N GLU A 953 40.88 39.18 8.77
CA GLU A 953 42.03 38.96 9.66
C GLU A 953 41.85 39.60 11.04
N ALA A 954 40.85 40.48 11.21
CA ALA A 954 40.51 41.09 12.48
C ALA A 954 39.63 40.13 13.29
N ILE A 955 40.26 39.34 14.16
CA ILE A 955 39.59 38.24 14.87
C ILE A 955 39.13 38.68 16.26
N GLY A 956 37.88 38.34 16.60
CA GLY A 956 37.34 38.43 17.95
C GLY A 956 36.71 37.11 18.39
N TRP A 957 37.02 36.65 19.60
CA TRP A 957 36.55 35.42 20.20
C TRP A 957 35.40 35.70 21.17
N THR A 958 34.20 35.24 20.84
CA THR A 958 32.97 35.42 21.64
C THR A 958 32.51 34.09 22.25
N ASP A 959 31.86 34.17 23.40
CA ASP A 959 31.26 33.01 24.05
C ASP A 959 29.86 32.67 23.48
N ALA A 960 29.73 31.45 22.97
CA ALA A 960 28.48 30.89 22.52
C ALA A 960 27.65 30.32 23.69
N PRO A 961 26.32 30.42 23.67
CA PRO A 961 25.47 29.83 24.69
C PRO A 961 25.65 28.31 24.81
N GLU A 962 25.94 27.82 26.02
CA GLU A 962 26.17 26.39 26.26
C GLU A 962 24.88 25.55 26.39
N THR A 963 23.74 26.21 26.65
CA THR A 963 22.44 25.54 26.80
C THR A 963 21.47 25.90 25.67
N ALA A 964 20.61 24.93 25.30
CA ALA A 964 19.61 25.13 24.26
C ALA A 964 18.66 26.30 24.55
N SER A 965 18.30 26.51 25.83
CA SER A 965 17.42 27.61 26.23
C SER A 965 18.07 28.98 26.05
N ALA A 966 19.36 29.11 26.39
CA ALA A 966 20.13 30.32 26.20
C ALA A 966 20.35 30.62 24.71
N LEU A 967 20.67 29.59 23.90
CA LEU A 967 20.77 29.74 22.45
C LEU A 967 19.45 30.20 21.82
N VAL A 968 18.32 29.60 22.20
CA VAL A 968 17.00 30.00 21.67
C VAL A 968 16.68 31.46 22.02
N ARG A 969 17.05 31.95 23.21
CA ARG A 969 16.88 33.37 23.58
C ARG A 969 17.75 34.29 22.73
N GLN A 970 19.03 33.96 22.56
CA GLN A 970 19.95 34.72 21.72
C GLN A 970 19.44 34.78 20.27
N ARG A 971 19.11 33.63 19.69
CA ARG A 971 18.66 33.53 18.29
C ARG A 971 17.29 34.13 18.06
N PHE A 972 16.40 34.10 19.05
CA PHE A 972 15.14 34.83 19.00
C PHE A 972 15.38 36.34 18.87
N ARG A 973 16.28 36.92 19.68
CA ARG A 973 16.63 38.35 19.57
C ARG A 973 17.16 38.69 18.18
N TRP A 974 18.10 37.91 17.67
CA TRP A 974 18.69 38.15 16.35
C TRP A 974 17.65 38.05 15.24
N THR A 975 16.89 36.95 15.21
CA THR A 975 15.87 36.73 14.17
C THR A 975 14.76 37.79 14.23
N PHE A 976 14.32 38.17 15.43
CA PHE A 976 13.32 39.21 15.63
C PHE A 976 13.85 40.59 15.24
N GLY A 977 15.09 40.91 15.61
CA GLY A 977 15.78 42.13 15.23
C GLY A 977 15.95 42.24 13.71
N THR A 978 16.42 41.20 13.05
CA THR A 978 16.50 41.13 11.58
C THR A 978 15.14 41.35 10.93
N LEU A 979 14.07 40.74 11.48
CA LEU A 979 12.70 40.96 10.99
C LEU A 979 12.24 42.41 11.18
N GLN A 980 12.58 43.06 12.30
CA GLN A 980 12.28 44.46 12.55
C GLN A 980 13.04 45.39 11.59
N SER A 981 14.34 45.18 11.43
CA SER A 981 15.19 45.98 10.55
C SER A 981 14.78 45.82 9.08
N PHE A 982 14.51 44.59 8.62
CA PHE A 982 13.92 44.35 7.31
C PHE A 982 12.60 45.12 7.13
N TRP A 983 11.69 45.03 8.11
CA TRP A 983 10.41 45.73 8.03
C TRP A 983 10.56 47.25 8.02
N LYS A 984 11.47 47.80 8.82
CA LYS A 984 11.78 49.24 8.88
C LYS A 984 12.28 49.77 7.54
N HIS A 985 13.10 48.99 6.82
CA HIS A 985 13.72 49.37 5.54
C HIS A 985 13.08 48.75 4.29
N ARG A 986 11.90 48.13 4.42
CA ARG A 986 11.20 47.43 3.32
C ARG A 986 10.91 48.30 2.10
N ASP A 987 10.87 49.63 2.28
CA ASP A 987 10.65 50.59 1.21
C ASP A 987 11.85 50.74 0.26
N THR A 988 12.99 50.10 0.55
CA THR A 988 14.16 50.09 -0.34
C THR A 988 14.15 48.94 -1.35
N LEU A 989 13.28 47.93 -1.15
CA LEU A 989 13.19 46.73 -2.00
C LEU A 989 12.89 47.08 -3.46
N GLY A 990 13.71 46.54 -4.38
CA GLY A 990 13.52 46.67 -5.83
C GLY A 990 13.70 48.10 -6.38
N ARG A 991 14.29 49.01 -5.60
CA ARG A 991 14.50 50.40 -6.02
C ARG A 991 15.95 50.65 -6.44
N ASN A 992 16.13 51.07 -7.70
CA ASN A 992 17.45 51.34 -8.30
C ASN A 992 18.29 52.36 -7.51
N LYS A 993 17.67 53.32 -6.82
CA LYS A 993 18.36 54.32 -5.97
C LYS A 993 19.28 53.68 -4.92
N TYR A 994 18.92 52.51 -4.40
CA TYR A 994 19.64 51.84 -3.31
C TYR A 994 20.56 50.72 -3.82
N GLY A 995 20.73 50.57 -5.14
CA GLY A 995 21.68 49.62 -5.73
C GLY A 995 21.54 48.19 -5.22
N THR A 996 22.66 47.60 -4.82
CA THR A 996 22.76 46.21 -4.33
C THR A 996 22.05 45.99 -2.99
N LEU A 997 21.84 47.03 -2.17
CA LEU A 997 21.04 46.92 -0.93
C LEU A 997 19.59 46.52 -1.24
N GLY A 998 18.97 47.19 -2.21
CA GLY A 998 17.56 47.00 -2.56
C GLY A 998 17.28 45.79 -3.46
N TRP A 999 18.26 45.38 -4.27
CA TRP A 999 18.13 44.29 -5.25
C TRP A 999 18.77 42.97 -4.81
N ILE A 1000 19.74 42.99 -3.89
CA ILE A 1000 20.50 41.78 -3.48
C ILE A 1000 20.35 41.54 -1.97
N ALA A 1001 20.80 42.47 -1.13
CA ALA A 1001 20.89 42.23 0.32
C ALA A 1001 19.52 42.00 0.99
N LEU A 1002 18.58 42.94 0.86
CA LEU A 1002 17.27 42.79 1.49
C LEU A 1002 16.42 41.67 0.89
N PRO A 1003 16.39 41.45 -0.44
CA PRO A 1003 15.75 40.27 -1.01
C PRO A 1003 16.36 38.96 -0.50
N ASN A 1004 17.69 38.88 -0.33
CA ASN A 1004 18.36 37.71 0.25
C ASN A 1004 17.93 37.48 1.70
N VAL A 1005 17.92 38.51 2.55
CA VAL A 1005 17.45 38.42 3.94
C VAL A 1005 16.00 37.93 3.98
N PHE A 1006 15.12 38.53 3.18
CA PHE A 1006 13.72 38.14 3.14
C PHE A 1006 13.52 36.69 2.68
N LEU A 1007 14.12 36.31 1.56
CA LEU A 1007 13.87 35.02 0.93
C LEU A 1007 14.53 33.87 1.71
N PHE A 1008 15.82 34.00 2.04
CA PHE A 1008 16.62 32.89 2.57
C PHE A 1008 16.69 32.84 4.09
N GLN A 1009 16.61 33.97 4.78
CA GLN A 1009 16.66 34.00 6.24
C GLN A 1009 15.27 34.02 6.90
N LEU A 1010 14.24 34.51 6.19
CA LEU A 1010 12.87 34.62 6.74
C LEU A 1010 11.87 33.68 6.05
N LEU A 1011 11.70 33.73 4.73
CA LEU A 1011 10.60 33.06 4.03
C LEU A 1011 10.80 31.55 3.85
N LEU A 1012 11.90 31.12 3.22
CA LEU A 1012 12.15 29.69 2.96
C LEU A 1012 12.26 28.82 4.23
N PRO A 1013 12.91 29.27 5.31
CA PRO A 1013 12.98 28.48 6.53
C PRO A 1013 11.61 28.25 7.20
N LEU A 1014 10.60 29.11 6.96
CA LEU A 1014 9.23 28.88 7.47
C LEU A 1014 8.55 27.65 6.84
N PHE A 1015 8.90 27.30 5.60
CA PHE A 1015 8.35 26.13 4.90
C PHE A 1015 9.15 24.84 5.14
N SER A 1016 10.41 24.96 5.59
CA SER A 1016 11.31 23.82 5.78
C SER A 1016 10.78 22.73 6.73
N PRO A 1017 10.14 23.03 7.89
CA PRO A 1017 9.61 21.97 8.75
C PRO A 1017 8.49 21.14 8.11
N VAL A 1018 7.69 21.73 7.22
CA VAL A 1018 6.66 20.96 6.48
C VAL A 1018 7.33 19.94 5.56
N ILE A 1019 8.41 20.33 4.89
CA ILE A 1019 9.19 19.45 4.02
C ILE A 1019 9.83 18.31 4.83
N ASP A 1020 10.45 18.62 5.97
CA ASP A 1020 11.08 17.62 6.84
C ASP A 1020 10.03 16.60 7.35
N LEU A 1021 8.83 17.07 7.73
CA LEU A 1021 7.72 16.20 8.16
C LEU A 1021 7.17 15.32 7.04
N LEU A 1022 7.03 15.85 5.81
CA LEU A 1022 6.58 15.07 4.65
C LEU A 1022 7.60 13.99 4.29
N PHE A 1023 8.89 14.32 4.32
CA PHE A 1023 9.97 13.36 4.10
C PHE A 1023 9.93 12.23 5.14
N LEU A 1024 9.92 12.58 6.43
CA LEU A 1024 9.87 11.58 7.52
C LEU A 1024 8.57 10.77 7.49
N GLY A 1025 7.44 11.39 7.18
CA GLY A 1025 6.15 10.73 7.02
C GLY A 1025 6.16 9.72 5.87
N SER A 1026 6.72 10.08 4.71
CA SER A 1026 6.87 9.16 3.57
C SER A 1026 7.74 7.95 3.91
N LEU A 1027 8.84 8.16 4.63
CA LEU A 1027 9.75 7.08 5.05
C LEU A 1027 9.10 6.17 6.11
N LEU A 1028 8.38 6.75 7.07
CA LEU A 1028 7.66 6.00 8.10
C LEU A 1028 6.56 5.14 7.50
N MET A 1029 5.71 5.73 6.64
CA MET A 1029 4.61 5.00 6.00
C MET A 1029 5.12 3.89 5.08
N TRP A 1030 6.17 4.15 4.32
CA TRP A 1030 6.84 3.11 3.53
C TRP A 1030 7.42 2.02 4.43
N GLY A 1031 8.12 2.35 5.51
CA GLY A 1031 8.65 1.37 6.47
C GLY A 1031 7.54 0.49 7.05
N LEU A 1032 6.45 1.08 7.52
CA LEU A 1032 5.29 0.34 8.03
C LEU A 1032 4.69 -0.62 6.99
N SER A 1033 4.66 -0.22 5.71
CA SER A 1033 4.19 -1.08 4.61
C SER A 1033 5.06 -2.32 4.40
N GLN A 1034 6.40 -2.20 4.51
CA GLN A 1034 7.32 -3.32 4.31
C GLN A 1034 7.21 -4.37 5.42
N PHE A 1035 6.88 -3.93 6.63
CA PHE A 1035 6.73 -4.81 7.79
C PHE A 1035 5.30 -5.35 7.97
N HIS A 1036 4.40 -5.13 7.00
CA HIS A 1036 2.99 -5.57 7.04
C HIS A 1036 2.23 -5.12 8.31
N PHE A 1037 2.68 -4.05 8.99
CA PHE A 1037 2.07 -3.58 10.23
C PHE A 1037 0.72 -2.88 10.03
N THR A 1038 0.37 -2.53 8.79
CA THR A 1038 -0.86 -1.78 8.49
C THR A 1038 -1.52 -2.24 7.19
N HIS A 1039 -2.81 -2.58 7.23
CA HIS A 1039 -3.70 -2.67 6.05
C HIS A 1039 -4.08 -1.27 5.50
N LEU A 1040 -3.28 -0.24 5.77
CA LEU A 1040 -3.55 1.11 5.29
C LEU A 1040 -3.21 1.17 3.79
N PRO A 1041 -4.02 1.86 2.98
CA PRO A 1041 -3.76 2.02 1.56
C PRO A 1041 -2.36 2.59 1.31
N GLN A 1042 -1.67 2.12 0.29
CA GLN A 1042 -0.34 2.62 -0.08
C GLN A 1042 -0.45 4.04 -0.65
N ILE A 1043 -0.44 5.04 0.24
CA ILE A 1043 -0.49 6.46 -0.15
C ILE A 1043 0.82 6.89 -0.86
N TRP A 1044 1.92 6.15 -0.65
CA TRP A 1044 3.24 6.45 -1.21
C TRP A 1044 3.78 5.24 -1.96
N THR A 1045 4.20 5.44 -3.21
CA THR A 1045 4.86 4.38 -3.97
C THR A 1045 6.32 4.24 -3.55
N ALA A 1046 6.91 3.06 -3.75
CA ALA A 1046 8.35 2.87 -3.54
C ALA A 1046 9.19 3.86 -4.38
N ALA A 1047 8.70 4.23 -5.57
CA ALA A 1047 9.33 5.23 -6.42
C ALA A 1047 9.35 6.64 -5.79
N ASP A 1048 8.29 7.03 -5.08
CA ASP A 1048 8.22 8.34 -4.42
C ASP A 1048 9.21 8.45 -3.26
N VAL A 1049 9.38 7.36 -2.50
CA VAL A 1049 10.37 7.27 -1.41
C VAL A 1049 11.78 7.31 -1.98
N GLN A 1050 12.05 6.55 -3.05
CA GLN A 1050 13.34 6.58 -3.73
C GLN A 1050 13.68 7.98 -4.23
N ARG A 1051 12.74 8.66 -4.91
CA ARG A 1051 12.93 10.06 -5.35
C ARG A 1051 13.25 10.97 -4.16
N SER A 1052 12.50 10.85 -3.07
CA SER A 1052 12.69 11.65 -1.86
C SER A 1052 14.08 11.45 -1.22
N LEU A 1053 14.56 10.21 -1.16
CA LEU A 1053 15.91 9.87 -0.69
C LEU A 1053 17.00 10.44 -1.60
N VAL A 1054 16.83 10.36 -2.92
CA VAL A 1054 17.78 10.92 -3.90
C VAL A 1054 17.87 12.44 -3.76
N PHE A 1055 16.73 13.13 -3.67
CA PHE A 1055 16.72 14.59 -3.46
C PHE A 1055 17.36 14.98 -2.12
N PHE A 1056 17.05 14.25 -1.05
CA PHE A 1056 17.63 14.52 0.26
C PHE A 1056 19.16 14.32 0.26
N ALA A 1057 19.65 13.21 -0.31
CA ALA A 1057 21.07 12.92 -0.44
C ALA A 1057 21.78 13.96 -1.31
N GLY A 1058 21.18 14.34 -2.45
CA GLY A 1058 21.71 15.38 -3.33
C GLY A 1058 21.82 16.73 -2.63
N PHE A 1059 20.80 17.13 -1.85
CA PHE A 1059 20.87 18.34 -1.05
C PHE A 1059 22.02 18.27 -0.02
N MET A 1060 22.09 17.17 0.75
CA MET A 1060 23.13 16.99 1.78
C MET A 1060 24.53 17.06 1.18
N LEU A 1061 24.71 16.54 -0.04
CA LEU A 1061 25.98 16.63 -0.77
C LEU A 1061 26.33 18.08 -1.11
N ILE A 1062 25.39 18.86 -1.66
CA ILE A 1062 25.60 20.28 -1.99
C ILE A 1062 25.95 21.10 -0.73
N ASP A 1063 25.23 20.85 0.36
CA ASP A 1063 25.44 21.49 1.66
C ASP A 1063 26.84 21.19 2.21
N PHE A 1064 27.23 19.91 2.19
CA PHE A 1064 28.56 19.44 2.60
C PHE A 1064 29.68 20.05 1.74
N LEU A 1065 29.53 20.07 0.42
CA LEU A 1065 30.50 20.70 -0.49
C LEU A 1065 30.63 22.21 -0.26
N THR A 1066 29.52 22.90 0.01
CA THR A 1066 29.52 24.34 0.33
C THR A 1066 30.25 24.61 1.65
N CYS A 1067 30.05 23.74 2.65
CA CYS A 1067 30.78 23.81 3.91
C CYS A 1067 32.28 23.56 3.70
N ILE A 1068 32.69 22.58 2.88
CA ILE A 1068 34.10 22.38 2.53
C ILE A 1068 34.69 23.67 1.95
N VAL A 1069 34.01 24.30 0.99
CA VAL A 1069 34.47 25.58 0.43
C VAL A 1069 34.65 26.61 1.54
N ALA A 1070 33.67 26.82 2.43
CA ALA A 1070 33.79 27.75 3.55
C ALA A 1070 35.04 27.49 4.41
N PHE A 1071 35.31 26.24 4.77
CA PHE A 1071 36.50 25.87 5.57
C PHE A 1071 37.81 26.04 4.80
N THR A 1072 37.84 25.84 3.47
CA THR A 1072 39.04 26.16 2.68
C THR A 1072 39.35 27.66 2.60
N LEU A 1073 38.34 28.51 2.81
CA LEU A 1073 38.50 29.97 2.83
C LEU A 1073 38.91 30.47 4.23
N GLU A 1074 38.50 29.79 5.30
CA GLU A 1074 38.81 30.16 6.69
C GLU A 1074 40.16 29.58 7.15
N ARG A 1075 41.22 30.39 7.15
CA ARG A 1075 42.56 29.95 7.58
C ARG A 1075 42.60 29.65 9.09
N HIS A 1076 43.32 28.59 9.47
CA HIS A 1076 43.54 28.15 10.86
C HIS A 1076 42.28 27.69 11.63
N GLU A 1077 41.20 27.36 10.92
CA GLU A 1077 39.98 26.82 11.55
C GLU A 1077 40.07 25.30 11.78
N ASP A 1078 39.34 24.81 12.79
CA ASP A 1078 39.31 23.38 13.12
C ASP A 1078 38.36 22.58 12.20
N TRP A 1079 38.94 21.81 11.27
CA TRP A 1079 38.21 20.95 10.33
C TRP A 1079 37.39 19.84 11.00
N SER A 1080 37.64 19.52 12.28
CA SER A 1080 36.84 18.56 13.03
C SER A 1080 35.36 19.01 13.16
N LEU A 1081 35.09 20.31 13.01
CA LEU A 1081 33.74 20.89 13.01
C LEU A 1081 32.87 20.45 11.83
N LEU A 1082 33.44 19.86 10.76
CA LEU A 1082 32.65 19.32 9.65
C LEU A 1082 31.89 18.04 10.02
N TRP A 1083 32.38 17.25 10.98
CA TRP A 1083 31.69 16.02 11.40
C TRP A 1083 30.30 16.29 12.02
N PRO A 1084 30.13 17.26 12.95
CA PRO A 1084 28.82 17.64 13.46
C PRO A 1084 27.80 18.10 12.41
N LEU A 1085 28.23 18.53 11.21
CA LEU A 1085 27.34 19.05 10.16
C LEU A 1085 26.21 18.08 9.78
N LEU A 1086 26.54 16.79 9.64
CA LEU A 1086 25.56 15.76 9.27
C LEU A 1086 24.46 15.59 10.33
N LEU A 1087 24.81 15.80 11.60
CA LEU A 1087 23.88 15.70 12.74
C LEU A 1087 23.14 17.02 13.00
N GLN A 1088 23.71 18.16 12.58
CA GLN A 1088 23.13 19.50 12.76
C GLN A 1088 21.70 19.59 12.20
N ARG A 1089 21.43 18.88 11.10
CA ARG A 1089 20.15 18.83 10.39
C ARG A 1089 18.98 18.36 11.27
N PHE A 1090 19.24 17.41 12.16
CA PHE A 1090 18.23 16.71 12.94
C PHE A 1090 17.94 17.36 14.29
N TYR A 1091 18.83 18.25 14.77
CA TYR A 1091 18.67 18.90 16.08
C TYR A 1091 18.77 20.43 15.98
N TYR A 1092 19.93 20.97 15.62
CA TYR A 1092 20.19 22.41 15.61
C TYR A 1092 19.25 23.18 14.67
N ARG A 1093 19.00 22.64 13.48
CA ARG A 1093 18.09 23.26 12.50
C ARG A 1093 16.64 23.30 13.00
N GLN A 1094 16.21 22.25 13.71
CA GLN A 1094 14.87 22.17 14.29
C GLN A 1094 14.68 23.25 15.38
N MET A 1095 15.72 23.54 16.15
CA MET A 1095 15.71 24.67 17.09
C MET A 1095 15.56 26.01 16.36
N MET A 1096 16.24 26.20 15.22
CA MET A 1096 16.11 27.43 14.43
C MET A 1096 14.71 27.63 13.87
N TYR A 1097 13.99 26.56 13.53
CA TYR A 1097 12.58 26.66 13.16
C TYR A 1097 11.75 27.22 14.33
N VAL A 1098 11.90 26.67 15.53
CA VAL A 1098 11.19 27.14 16.73
C VAL A 1098 11.48 28.62 16.99
N VAL A 1099 12.74 29.03 16.85
CA VAL A 1099 13.16 30.44 16.99
C VAL A 1099 12.43 31.34 15.99
N LEU A 1100 12.43 30.97 14.71
CA LEU A 1100 11.80 31.76 13.65
C LEU A 1100 10.28 31.86 13.83
N PHE A 1101 9.61 30.75 14.12
CA PHE A 1101 8.17 30.76 14.41
C PHE A 1101 7.86 31.64 15.62
N ARG A 1102 8.66 31.56 16.69
CA ARG A 1102 8.52 32.44 17.86
C ARG A 1102 8.71 33.91 17.48
N ALA A 1103 9.70 34.24 16.66
CA ALA A 1103 9.97 35.61 16.23
C ALA A 1103 8.81 36.19 15.42
N VAL A 1104 8.31 35.45 14.42
CA VAL A 1104 7.14 35.85 13.61
C VAL A 1104 5.91 36.00 14.49
N MET A 1105 5.65 35.04 15.38
CA MET A 1105 4.53 35.12 16.33
C MET A 1105 4.65 36.31 17.28
N GLY A 1106 5.84 36.61 17.79
CA GLY A 1106 6.11 37.79 18.59
C GLY A 1106 5.78 39.09 17.83
N ALA A 1107 6.11 39.13 16.53
CA ALA A 1107 5.89 40.30 15.68
C ALA A 1107 4.40 40.49 15.38
N VAL A 1108 3.65 39.40 15.20
CA VAL A 1108 2.19 39.45 15.04
C VAL A 1108 1.50 39.82 16.37
N GLN A 1109 2.00 39.30 17.49
CA GLN A 1109 1.50 39.61 18.84
C GLN A 1109 1.74 41.06 19.26
N GLY A 1110 2.77 41.70 18.71
CA GLY A 1110 3.16 43.06 19.03
C GLY A 1110 3.79 43.20 20.42
N LYS A 1111 4.50 42.15 20.87
CA LYS A 1111 5.24 42.15 22.15
C LYS A 1111 6.43 43.11 22.08
N SER A 1112 6.76 43.73 23.22
CA SER A 1112 8.06 44.37 23.40
C SER A 1112 9.12 43.29 23.64
N VAL A 1113 10.31 43.51 23.10
CA VAL A 1113 11.48 42.65 23.28
C VAL A 1113 12.63 43.58 23.66
N GLY A 1114 13.40 43.24 24.69
CA GLY A 1114 14.54 44.02 25.18
C GLY A 1114 15.81 43.18 25.35
N TRP A 1115 16.75 43.60 26.20
CA TRP A 1115 18.17 43.14 26.21
C TRP A 1115 18.29 41.62 26.34
N ARG A 1116 17.54 40.97 27.25
CA ARG A 1116 17.57 39.51 27.47
C ARG A 1116 16.44 38.73 26.78
N GLY A 1117 15.65 39.36 25.90
CA GLY A 1117 14.56 38.72 25.16
C GLY A 1117 13.19 39.34 25.46
N VAL A 1118 12.14 38.51 25.60
CA VAL A 1118 10.78 39.01 25.91
C VAL A 1118 10.75 39.48 27.35
N GLU A 1119 10.75 40.79 27.57
CA GLU A 1119 10.62 41.38 28.90
C GLU A 1119 9.16 41.29 29.38
N PRO A 1120 8.90 41.03 30.68
CA PRO A 1120 7.60 41.28 31.29
C PRO A 1120 7.18 42.73 31.07
N GLU A 1121 5.88 42.99 31.02
CA GLU A 1121 5.31 44.32 30.74
C GLU A 1121 6.06 45.45 31.47
N VAL A 1122 6.47 46.45 30.69
CA VAL A 1122 7.10 47.69 31.16
C VAL A 1122 6.30 48.24 32.34
N PRO A 1123 6.92 48.56 33.50
CA PRO A 1123 6.23 49.24 34.58
C PRO A 1123 5.61 50.52 34.05
N THR A 1124 4.34 50.74 34.39
CA THR A 1124 3.58 51.96 34.12
C THR A 1124 4.45 53.20 34.25
N PRO A 1125 4.46 54.14 33.29
CA PRO A 1125 5.27 55.34 33.41
C PRO A 1125 4.87 56.05 34.71
N VAL A 1126 5.83 56.18 35.63
CA VAL A 1126 5.69 57.02 36.82
C VAL A 1126 5.36 58.41 36.33
N ALA A 1127 4.21 58.93 36.75
CA ALA A 1127 3.80 60.30 36.48
C ALA A 1127 4.92 61.23 36.96
N GLN A 1128 5.45 62.04 36.04
CA GLN A 1128 6.30 63.17 36.40
C GLN A 1128 5.47 64.10 37.31
N VAL A 1129 5.98 64.34 38.52
CA VAL A 1129 5.63 65.51 39.35
C VAL A 1129 6.61 66.61 39.05
#